data_AF-A0A7W0QD40-F1
#
_entry.id   AF-A0A7W0QD40-F1
#
_cell.length_a   1.000
_cell.length_b   1.000
_cell.length_c   1.000
_cell.angle_alpha   90.00
_cell.angle_beta   90.00
_cell.angle_gamma   90.00
#
_symmetry.space_group_name_H-M   'P 1'
#
loop_
_entity.id
_entity.type
_entity.pdbx_description
1 polymer ?
#
loop_
_entity_poly.entity_id
_entity_poly.type
_entity_poly.pdbx_seq_one_letter_code
_entity_poly.pdbx_strand_id
1 'polypeptide(L)'
;MKWPPGFRFAGVACGIKPHRPDLALVVSDVDAACAGAFTVNRAKAAPVVDAEHRLPAEGMRAIVINSGNANALTGSEGLQAVSEVLAATAAGLGVAAAQVLSASTGVIGMKLPAHKIVVALPKCIEGLSGEPDRAAEAIMTTDTTRKLASRSITVGGKDVTVAALCKGSGMIAPQLATTIALIVTDCAITAEVLDDALEAATRQTFDQLTIDGDMSTNDSVFVLANGLAGNRCIDSHDEDYATLAACLVDLLDELAQAIAADGEGATKRILTLVTGAPSEDIARDIAKSITGSPLVKAAMFGGDPNWGRVLSTVGSRAGSQGYDIDPANAEVTIQNIVVYDGAPQPFDRAALRAKLREPEVVIDVELRSGELSARAYGCDLSYDYVKLNADYTSLLVEAPGGGIAKDDRLGNYSPAFKRALLVEALSYISRFRGKRCVIKYGGAAMVRDSLKRSFCDDVLLLHSVGLAPIVVHGGGPELAKAFEKYGARELVDGMFPVTSADELLVVERVTDQINAELVSQLNRRGPHAVGLSGKDAGLLRAKKLVRGDGRDLGQVGELVAVNHVFLESLVSQGYIPVLSPIGIGPDGETYDLDSDAVAAEVARGVKADKLIYLSNVAGVMDAGDLVSELTASELRTKLEAGVMTGGMALKAAAILHALGGGVRAVHLIDGRAPHTMVAELFTDTGVGTIIRPDA
;
A
#
# COMPACT_ATOMS: atom_id res chain seq x y z
N MET A 1 -13.97 -8.61 -21.27
CA MET A 1 -15.20 -8.95 -20.55
C MET A 1 -16.35 -8.19 -21.20
N LYS A 2 -17.50 -8.82 -21.49
CA LYS A 2 -18.63 -8.15 -22.14
C LYS A 2 -19.52 -7.51 -21.07
N TRP A 3 -19.95 -6.28 -21.29
CA TRP A 3 -20.87 -5.56 -20.42
C TRP A 3 -22.19 -5.28 -21.17
N PRO A 4 -23.33 -5.29 -20.47
CA PRO A 4 -24.61 -5.02 -21.10
C PRO A 4 -24.65 -3.59 -21.69
N PRO A 5 -25.23 -3.41 -22.89
CA PRO A 5 -25.42 -2.10 -23.49
C PRO A 5 -26.26 -1.20 -22.59
N GLY A 6 -26.05 0.11 -22.70
CA GLY A 6 -26.77 1.12 -21.93
C GLY A 6 -26.38 1.19 -20.45
N PHE A 7 -25.30 0.55 -20.02
CA PHE A 7 -24.70 0.79 -18.70
C PHE A 7 -23.36 1.53 -18.82
N ARG A 8 -23.17 2.50 -17.91
CA ARG A 8 -21.93 3.29 -17.80
C ARG A 8 -21.44 3.35 -16.36
N PHE A 9 -20.13 3.47 -16.22
CA PHE A 9 -19.40 3.36 -14.97
C PHE A 9 -18.38 4.49 -14.83
N ALA A 10 -18.20 4.98 -13.62
CA ALA A 10 -17.16 5.93 -13.28
C ALA A 10 -16.61 5.65 -11.87
N GLY A 11 -15.35 6.01 -11.66
CA GLY A 11 -14.71 5.97 -10.36
C GLY A 11 -13.70 7.10 -10.20
N VAL A 12 -13.84 7.89 -9.15
CA VAL A 12 -12.99 9.06 -8.87
C VAL A 12 -12.60 9.10 -7.39
N ALA A 13 -11.57 9.91 -7.08
CA ALA A 13 -11.25 10.29 -5.72
C ALA A 13 -12.04 11.56 -5.34
N CYS A 14 -12.88 11.46 -4.30
CA CYS A 14 -13.59 12.55 -3.64
C CYS A 14 -12.94 12.94 -2.30
N GLY A 15 -12.01 12.13 -1.77
CA GLY A 15 -11.17 12.48 -0.63
C GLY A 15 -11.76 12.07 0.73
N ILE A 16 -12.58 11.03 0.74
CA ILE A 16 -12.91 10.24 1.95
C ILE A 16 -11.69 9.40 2.33
N LYS A 17 -11.11 8.68 1.36
CA LYS A 17 -9.81 8.00 1.49
C LYS A 17 -8.67 8.96 1.12
N PRO A 18 -7.50 8.85 1.78
CA PRO A 18 -6.36 9.74 1.51
C PRO A 18 -5.69 9.45 0.16
N HIS A 19 -5.65 8.18 -0.23
CA HIS A 19 -5.05 7.69 -1.47
C HIS A 19 -6.00 6.66 -2.08
N ARG A 20 -6.13 6.67 -3.42
CA ARG A 20 -7.05 5.87 -4.26
C ARG A 20 -8.45 6.48 -4.49
N PRO A 21 -9.11 6.12 -5.61
CA PRO A 21 -10.53 6.41 -5.82
C PRO A 21 -11.40 5.83 -4.70
N ASP A 22 -12.49 6.54 -4.40
CA ASP A 22 -13.37 6.27 -3.25
C ASP A 22 -14.84 6.67 -3.50
N LEU A 23 -15.16 7.10 -4.72
CA LEU A 23 -16.51 7.36 -5.20
C LEU A 23 -16.72 6.67 -6.55
N ALA A 24 -17.67 5.75 -6.61
CA ALA A 24 -18.11 5.10 -7.83
C ALA A 24 -19.52 5.53 -8.21
N LEU A 25 -19.81 5.52 -9.51
CA LEU A 25 -21.14 5.76 -10.04
C LEU A 25 -21.42 4.75 -11.15
N VAL A 26 -22.57 4.08 -11.08
CA VAL A 26 -23.06 3.20 -12.13
C VAL A 26 -24.42 3.68 -12.60
N VAL A 27 -24.59 3.83 -13.91
CA VAL A 27 -25.76 4.46 -14.54
C VAL A 27 -26.30 3.56 -15.63
N SER A 28 -27.62 3.39 -15.64
CA SER A 28 -28.37 2.92 -16.81
C SER A 28 -28.83 4.12 -17.65
N ASP A 29 -28.63 4.04 -18.96
CA ASP A 29 -29.02 5.06 -19.94
C ASP A 29 -30.54 5.09 -20.18
N VAL A 30 -31.22 3.99 -19.83
CA VAL A 30 -32.68 3.87 -19.82
C VAL A 30 -33.17 3.41 -18.45
N ASP A 31 -34.48 3.49 -18.24
CA ASP A 31 -35.13 3.00 -17.03
C ASP A 31 -34.87 1.50 -16.84
N ALA A 32 -34.51 1.11 -15.61
CA ALA A 32 -34.21 -0.27 -15.26
C ALA A 32 -35.11 -0.77 -14.13
N ALA A 33 -35.54 -2.02 -14.23
CA ALA A 33 -36.03 -2.78 -13.09
C ALA A 33 -34.88 -2.98 -12.10
N CYS A 34 -35.16 -2.85 -10.81
CA CYS A 34 -34.15 -2.94 -9.77
C CYS A 34 -34.63 -3.77 -8.59
N ALA A 35 -33.75 -4.64 -8.10
CA ALA A 35 -33.95 -5.47 -6.92
C ALA A 35 -32.72 -5.35 -6.00
N GLY A 36 -32.90 -5.68 -4.72
CA GLY A 36 -31.81 -5.60 -3.75
C GLY A 36 -31.94 -6.57 -2.58
N ALA A 37 -30.82 -7.21 -2.23
CA ALA A 37 -30.68 -8.03 -1.02
C ALA A 37 -29.78 -7.32 -0.01
N PHE A 38 -30.25 -7.20 1.24
CA PHE A 38 -29.66 -6.31 2.25
C PHE A 38 -29.37 -7.01 3.57
N THR A 39 -28.32 -6.59 4.25
CA THR A 39 -27.94 -7.12 5.58
C THR A 39 -29.13 -7.21 6.53
N VAL A 40 -29.18 -8.29 7.30
CA VAL A 40 -30.13 -8.46 8.42
C VAL A 40 -29.57 -7.93 9.75
N ASN A 41 -28.37 -7.36 9.74
CA ASN A 41 -27.76 -6.72 10.91
C ASN A 41 -28.68 -5.60 11.42
N ARG A 42 -28.98 -5.59 12.72
CA ARG A 42 -29.90 -4.59 13.30
C ARG A 42 -29.31 -3.18 13.37
N ALA A 43 -28.00 -3.04 13.19
CA ALA A 43 -27.30 -1.76 13.11
C ALA A 43 -27.16 -1.29 11.65
N LYS A 44 -28.19 -1.50 10.80
CA LYS A 44 -28.19 -1.14 9.37
C LYS A 44 -27.70 0.28 9.14
N ALA A 45 -26.82 0.44 8.17
CA ALA A 45 -26.33 1.75 7.75
C ALA A 45 -27.43 2.58 7.09
N ALA A 46 -27.30 3.90 7.15
CA ALA A 46 -28.26 4.82 6.55
C ALA A 46 -28.57 4.53 5.05
N PRO A 47 -27.59 4.25 4.16
CA PRO A 47 -27.90 3.91 2.76
C PRO A 47 -28.65 2.58 2.60
N VAL A 48 -28.40 1.60 3.48
CA VAL A 48 -29.13 0.31 3.46
C VAL A 48 -30.59 0.55 3.82
N VAL A 49 -30.84 1.32 4.89
CA VAL A 49 -32.19 1.67 5.31
C VAL A 49 -32.93 2.40 4.19
N ASP A 50 -32.31 3.36 3.49
CA ASP A 50 -32.95 4.06 2.36
C ASP A 50 -33.29 3.09 1.21
N ALA A 51 -32.34 2.26 0.80
CA ALA A 51 -32.50 1.38 -0.35
C ALA A 51 -33.53 0.27 -0.11
N GLU A 52 -33.54 -0.34 1.08
CA GLU A 52 -34.49 -1.40 1.46
C GLU A 52 -35.95 -0.92 1.44
N HIS A 53 -36.22 0.34 1.76
CA HIS A 53 -37.58 0.89 1.70
C HIS A 53 -38.06 1.18 0.26
N ARG A 54 -37.14 1.17 -0.71
CA ARG A 54 -37.39 1.61 -2.08
C ARG A 54 -37.33 0.49 -3.10
N LEU A 55 -36.86 -0.70 -2.71
CA LEU A 55 -36.73 -1.86 -3.58
C LEU A 55 -37.67 -2.99 -3.13
N PRO A 56 -38.15 -3.83 -4.07
CA PRO A 56 -37.92 -3.77 -5.53
C PRO A 56 -38.66 -2.59 -6.19
N ALA A 57 -38.14 -2.09 -7.31
CA ALA A 57 -38.76 -0.97 -8.04
C ALA A 57 -38.41 -0.91 -9.53
N GLU A 58 -39.33 -0.35 -10.30
CA GLU A 58 -39.14 0.00 -11.71
C GLU A 58 -38.54 1.41 -11.86
N GLY A 59 -37.93 1.68 -13.01
CA GLY A 59 -37.51 3.03 -13.38
C GLY A 59 -36.26 3.54 -12.68
N MET A 60 -35.47 2.67 -12.04
CA MET A 60 -34.19 3.07 -11.44
C MET A 60 -33.15 3.38 -12.51
N ARG A 61 -32.23 4.30 -12.19
CA ARG A 61 -31.27 4.87 -13.15
C ARG A 61 -29.83 4.80 -12.69
N ALA A 62 -29.55 4.93 -11.39
CA ALA A 62 -28.17 4.99 -10.93
C ALA A 62 -27.97 4.51 -9.50
N ILE A 63 -26.76 4.03 -9.22
CA ILE A 63 -26.28 3.72 -7.87
C ILE A 63 -24.95 4.43 -7.66
N VAL A 64 -24.90 5.30 -6.65
CA VAL A 64 -23.68 6.01 -6.22
C VAL A 64 -23.10 5.32 -5.00
N ILE A 65 -21.81 4.98 -5.06
CA ILE A 65 -21.17 4.16 -4.02
C ILE A 65 -19.94 4.90 -3.49
N ASN A 66 -19.87 5.10 -2.17
CA ASN A 66 -18.66 5.62 -1.55
C ASN A 66 -17.93 4.54 -0.74
N SER A 67 -16.59 4.60 -0.70
CA SER A 67 -15.77 3.75 0.15
C SER A 67 -14.90 4.57 1.11
N GLY A 68 -14.48 3.93 2.20
CA GLY A 68 -13.76 4.55 3.32
C GLY A 68 -14.66 4.96 4.50
N ASN A 69 -15.93 5.29 4.27
CA ASN A 69 -16.89 5.63 5.32
C ASN A 69 -18.19 4.82 5.11
N ALA A 70 -18.61 4.06 6.12
CA ALA A 70 -19.79 3.19 6.04
C ALA A 70 -21.12 3.94 6.19
N ASN A 71 -21.12 5.17 6.71
CA ASN A 71 -22.33 5.90 7.11
C ASN A 71 -23.29 5.03 7.96
N ALA A 72 -22.70 4.23 8.85
CA ALA A 72 -23.41 3.34 9.76
C ALA A 72 -23.38 3.91 11.18
N LEU A 73 -24.50 3.77 11.91
CA LEU A 73 -24.68 4.31 13.26
C LEU A 73 -24.43 5.83 13.38
N THR A 74 -24.83 6.59 12.35
CA THR A 74 -24.65 8.06 12.24
C THR A 74 -25.92 8.87 12.56
N GLY A 75 -27.00 8.21 12.99
CA GLY A 75 -28.26 8.86 13.36
C GLY A 75 -28.98 9.53 12.17
N SER A 76 -29.83 10.52 12.46
CA SER A 76 -30.62 11.23 11.43
C SER A 76 -29.75 12.00 10.43
N GLU A 77 -28.56 12.45 10.85
CA GLU A 77 -27.60 13.11 9.95
C GLU A 77 -27.12 12.17 8.85
N GLY A 78 -27.00 10.86 9.12
CA GLY A 78 -26.62 9.86 8.12
C GLY A 78 -27.64 9.75 6.99
N LEU A 79 -28.94 9.75 7.31
CA LEU A 79 -30.04 9.73 6.34
C LEU A 79 -30.15 11.05 5.57
N GLN A 80 -29.86 12.18 6.23
CA GLN A 80 -29.78 13.48 5.57
C GLN A 80 -28.64 13.51 4.55
N ALA A 81 -27.47 12.97 4.90
CA ALA A 81 -26.33 12.85 4.00
C ALA A 81 -26.64 11.97 2.78
N VAL A 82 -27.37 10.86 2.97
CA VAL A 82 -27.88 10.03 1.86
C VAL A 82 -28.78 10.88 0.94
N SER A 83 -29.79 11.54 1.50
CA SER A 83 -30.69 12.42 0.72
C SER A 83 -29.94 13.48 -0.09
N GLU A 84 -28.93 14.13 0.50
CA GLU A 84 -28.11 15.14 -0.16
C GLU A 84 -27.33 14.57 -1.35
N VAL A 85 -26.66 13.42 -1.15
CA VAL A 85 -25.90 12.74 -2.20
C VAL A 85 -26.82 12.27 -3.34
N LEU A 86 -27.99 11.72 -3.02
CA LEU A 86 -28.97 11.27 -4.02
C LEU A 86 -29.50 12.46 -4.84
N ALA A 87 -29.87 13.56 -4.19
CA ALA A 87 -30.37 14.76 -4.86
C ALA A 87 -29.31 15.36 -5.80
N ALA A 88 -28.06 15.47 -5.35
CA ALA A 88 -26.96 15.98 -6.17
C ALA A 88 -26.64 15.07 -7.36
N THR A 89 -26.64 13.75 -7.15
CA THR A 89 -26.40 12.77 -8.21
C THR A 89 -27.50 12.85 -9.26
N ALA A 90 -28.77 12.89 -8.83
CA ALA A 90 -29.92 13.00 -9.71
C ALA A 90 -29.91 14.29 -10.53
N ALA A 91 -29.60 15.42 -9.89
CA ALA A 91 -29.47 16.71 -10.56
C ALA A 91 -28.36 16.70 -11.63
N GLY A 92 -27.20 16.11 -11.31
CA GLY A 92 -26.09 15.99 -12.26
C GLY A 92 -26.38 15.06 -13.44
N LEU A 93 -27.21 14.03 -13.25
CA LEU A 93 -27.63 13.10 -14.30
C LEU A 93 -28.88 13.55 -15.08
N GLY A 94 -29.61 14.57 -14.59
CA GLY A 94 -30.87 15.00 -15.18
C GLY A 94 -32.02 14.01 -14.97
N VAL A 95 -32.03 13.28 -13.85
CA VAL A 95 -33.07 12.29 -13.49
C VAL A 95 -33.73 12.66 -12.15
N ALA A 96 -34.79 11.96 -11.75
CA ALA A 96 -35.40 12.18 -10.44
C ALA A 96 -34.59 11.52 -9.32
N ALA A 97 -34.55 12.14 -8.13
CA ALA A 97 -33.85 11.57 -6.96
C ALA A 97 -34.37 10.17 -6.58
N ALA A 98 -35.67 9.92 -6.79
CA ALA A 98 -36.30 8.62 -6.60
C ALA A 98 -35.78 7.51 -7.54
N GLN A 99 -35.02 7.87 -8.59
CA GLN A 99 -34.39 6.91 -9.51
C GLN A 99 -32.91 6.62 -9.17
N VAL A 100 -32.39 7.20 -8.09
CA VAL A 100 -30.99 7.02 -7.67
C VAL A 100 -30.94 6.37 -6.30
N LEU A 101 -30.09 5.35 -6.13
CA LEU A 101 -29.81 4.71 -4.84
C LEU A 101 -28.36 4.98 -4.43
N SER A 102 -28.03 4.67 -3.18
CA SER A 102 -26.66 4.81 -2.68
C SER A 102 -26.21 3.58 -1.90
N ALA A 103 -24.90 3.36 -1.86
CA ALA A 103 -24.27 2.40 -0.96
C ALA A 103 -22.98 2.98 -0.37
N SER A 104 -22.61 2.52 0.82
CA SER A 104 -21.43 3.01 1.54
C SER A 104 -20.68 1.85 2.18
N THR A 105 -19.36 1.93 2.28
CA THR A 105 -18.53 0.94 2.98
C THR A 105 -17.32 1.59 3.62
N GLY A 106 -16.86 1.09 4.77
CA GLY A 106 -15.68 1.59 5.47
C GLY A 106 -15.92 1.77 6.98
N VAL A 107 -15.40 2.86 7.56
CA VAL A 107 -15.45 3.06 9.01
C VAL A 107 -16.87 3.36 9.51
N ILE A 108 -17.30 2.68 10.58
CA ILE A 108 -18.59 2.83 11.27
C ILE A 108 -18.51 3.99 12.28
N GLY A 109 -19.62 4.69 12.52
CA GLY A 109 -19.73 5.73 13.55
C GLY A 109 -19.12 7.08 13.18
N MET A 110 -18.68 7.23 11.92
CA MET A 110 -18.10 8.46 11.37
C MET A 110 -19.11 9.17 10.48
N LYS A 111 -19.34 10.47 10.68
CA LYS A 111 -20.24 11.26 9.83
C LYS A 111 -19.79 11.21 8.38
N LEU A 112 -20.72 10.97 7.45
CA LEU A 112 -20.39 10.97 6.03
C LEU A 112 -20.08 12.40 5.57
N PRO A 113 -18.90 12.70 5.00
CA PRO A 113 -18.60 14.03 4.46
C PRO A 113 -19.29 14.23 3.10
N ALA A 114 -20.63 14.32 3.09
CA ALA A 114 -21.46 14.39 1.88
C ALA A 114 -21.00 15.49 0.90
N HIS A 115 -20.61 16.66 1.42
CA HIS A 115 -20.09 17.77 0.62
C HIS A 115 -18.92 17.37 -0.30
N LYS A 116 -18.03 16.45 0.12
CA LYS A 116 -16.92 15.96 -0.72
C LYS A 116 -17.42 15.15 -1.90
N ILE A 117 -18.43 14.31 -1.66
CA ILE A 117 -19.09 13.54 -2.71
C ILE A 117 -19.77 14.50 -3.68
N VAL A 118 -20.55 15.45 -3.18
CA VAL A 118 -21.26 16.45 -4.00
C VAL A 118 -20.31 17.26 -4.89
N VAL A 119 -19.17 17.70 -4.35
CA VAL A 119 -18.14 18.43 -5.12
C VAL A 119 -17.48 17.55 -6.19
N ALA A 120 -17.30 16.25 -5.92
CA ALA A 120 -16.68 15.33 -6.87
C ALA A 120 -17.63 14.78 -7.95
N LEU A 121 -18.95 14.85 -7.73
CA LEU A 121 -19.97 14.29 -8.63
C LEU A 121 -19.85 14.79 -10.08
N PRO A 122 -19.68 16.09 -10.39
CA PRO A 122 -19.54 16.55 -11.77
C PRO A 122 -18.42 15.83 -12.53
N LYS A 123 -17.23 15.72 -11.91
CA LYS A 123 -16.09 14.99 -12.47
C LYS A 123 -16.37 13.49 -12.60
N CYS A 124 -17.09 12.90 -11.65
CA CYS A 124 -17.50 11.50 -11.71
C CYS A 124 -18.42 11.25 -12.91
N ILE A 125 -19.42 12.12 -13.11
CA ILE A 125 -20.39 12.03 -14.21
C ILE A 125 -19.72 12.24 -15.57
N GLU A 126 -18.80 13.20 -15.70
CA GLU A 126 -17.98 13.41 -16.89
C GLU A 126 -17.13 12.18 -17.24
N GLY A 127 -16.71 11.41 -16.22
CA GLY A 127 -15.92 10.18 -16.38
C GLY A 127 -16.71 8.92 -16.70
N LEU A 128 -18.04 9.00 -16.86
CA LEU A 128 -18.88 7.84 -17.18
C LEU A 128 -18.50 7.23 -18.53
N SER A 129 -18.14 5.94 -18.51
CA SER A 129 -17.72 5.18 -19.69
C SER A 129 -18.30 3.77 -19.68
N GLY A 130 -18.10 2.99 -20.74
CA GLY A 130 -18.43 1.57 -20.75
C GLY A 130 -17.46 0.68 -19.96
N GLU A 131 -16.42 1.24 -19.35
CA GLU A 131 -15.36 0.50 -18.65
C GLU A 131 -15.59 0.51 -17.11
N PRO A 132 -15.74 -0.66 -16.48
CA PRO A 132 -16.08 -0.76 -15.05
C PRO A 132 -14.86 -0.59 -14.12
N ASP A 133 -13.64 -0.68 -14.64
CA ASP A 133 -12.40 -0.83 -13.86
C ASP A 133 -12.26 0.25 -12.77
N ARG A 134 -12.53 1.50 -13.13
CA ARG A 134 -12.46 2.63 -12.19
C ARG A 134 -13.52 2.55 -11.09
N ALA A 135 -14.75 2.15 -11.45
CA ALA A 135 -15.82 1.96 -10.47
C ALA A 135 -15.48 0.82 -9.51
N ALA A 136 -14.96 -0.30 -10.04
CA ALA A 136 -14.51 -1.43 -9.23
C ALA A 136 -13.37 -1.05 -8.26
N GLU A 137 -12.38 -0.27 -8.72
CA GLU A 137 -11.32 0.28 -7.85
C GLU A 137 -11.87 1.20 -6.76
N ALA A 138 -12.86 2.02 -7.10
CA ALA A 138 -13.41 3.02 -6.19
C ALA A 138 -14.23 2.41 -5.05
N ILE A 139 -14.85 1.24 -5.23
CA ILE A 139 -15.62 0.57 -4.16
C ILE A 139 -14.75 -0.26 -3.19
N MET A 140 -13.50 -0.59 -3.57
CA MET A 140 -12.58 -1.38 -2.74
C MET A 140 -12.20 -0.67 -1.44
N THR A 141 -12.00 -1.45 -0.37
CA THR A 141 -11.43 -0.98 0.90
C THR A 141 -10.11 -1.69 1.22
N THR A 142 -10.21 -2.86 1.83
CA THR A 142 -9.12 -3.75 2.25
C THR A 142 -8.88 -4.85 1.22
N ASP A 143 -9.70 -4.89 0.17
CA ASP A 143 -9.53 -5.74 -1.01
C ASP A 143 -8.14 -5.56 -1.64
N THR A 144 -7.52 -6.65 -2.09
CA THR A 144 -6.25 -6.59 -2.84
C THR A 144 -6.45 -6.67 -4.34
N THR A 145 -7.58 -7.23 -4.80
CA THR A 145 -7.91 -7.36 -6.22
C THR A 145 -9.33 -6.90 -6.55
N ARG A 146 -9.51 -6.39 -7.77
CA ARG A 146 -10.82 -6.06 -8.36
C ARG A 146 -11.58 -7.35 -8.67
N LYS A 147 -12.88 -7.37 -8.40
CA LYS A 147 -13.74 -8.56 -8.57
C LYS A 147 -14.84 -8.23 -9.58
N LEU A 148 -14.70 -8.77 -10.79
CA LEU A 148 -15.55 -8.52 -11.94
C LEU A 148 -15.92 -9.87 -12.58
N ALA A 149 -17.17 -10.04 -13.00
CA ALA A 149 -17.61 -11.23 -13.74
C ALA A 149 -18.65 -10.87 -14.81
N SER A 150 -18.75 -11.67 -15.87
CA SER A 150 -19.78 -11.52 -16.91
C SER A 150 -20.20 -12.85 -17.51
N ARG A 151 -21.45 -12.93 -17.96
CA ARG A 151 -22.04 -14.05 -18.70
C ARG A 151 -22.85 -13.55 -19.89
N SER A 152 -23.00 -14.42 -20.89
CA SER A 152 -23.95 -14.23 -21.98
C SER A 152 -24.83 -15.46 -22.08
N ILE A 153 -26.14 -15.25 -22.09
CA ILE A 153 -27.17 -16.29 -22.09
C ILE A 153 -28.19 -15.97 -23.17
N THR A 154 -28.99 -16.97 -23.56
CA THR A 154 -30.10 -16.78 -24.49
C THR A 154 -31.42 -16.81 -23.71
N VAL A 155 -32.19 -15.72 -23.80
CA VAL A 155 -33.50 -15.55 -23.12
C VAL A 155 -34.50 -15.09 -24.17
N GLY A 156 -35.61 -15.81 -24.33
CA GLY A 156 -36.63 -15.51 -25.35
C GLY A 156 -36.05 -15.45 -26.78
N GLY A 157 -34.99 -16.23 -27.06
CA GLY A 157 -34.27 -16.22 -28.34
C GLY A 157 -33.40 -14.98 -28.59
N LYS A 158 -33.11 -14.18 -27.55
CA LYS A 158 -32.22 -13.01 -27.60
C LYS A 158 -30.96 -13.24 -26.77
N ASP A 159 -29.86 -12.66 -27.22
CA ASP A 159 -28.61 -12.66 -26.46
C ASP A 159 -28.70 -11.62 -25.34
N VAL A 160 -28.73 -12.09 -24.10
CA VAL A 160 -28.71 -11.29 -22.88
C VAL A 160 -27.31 -11.35 -22.26
N THR A 161 -26.85 -10.22 -21.74
CA THR A 161 -25.60 -10.07 -21.00
C THR A 161 -25.90 -9.79 -19.53
N VAL A 162 -25.27 -10.53 -18.63
CA VAL A 162 -25.30 -10.28 -17.18
C VAL A 162 -23.86 -10.03 -16.74
N ALA A 163 -23.61 -8.93 -16.05
CA ALA A 163 -22.27 -8.61 -15.55
C ALA A 163 -22.35 -8.05 -14.14
N ALA A 164 -21.26 -8.19 -13.39
CA ALA A 164 -21.22 -7.74 -12.01
C ALA A 164 -19.84 -7.23 -11.62
N LEU A 165 -19.84 -6.28 -10.69
CA LEU A 165 -18.68 -5.85 -9.93
C LEU A 165 -19.00 -5.96 -8.44
N CYS A 166 -18.04 -6.41 -7.64
CA CYS A 166 -18.21 -6.44 -6.19
C CYS A 166 -16.94 -6.09 -5.42
N LYS A 167 -17.10 -5.88 -4.13
CA LYS A 167 -16.02 -5.74 -3.15
C LYS A 167 -16.36 -6.54 -1.89
N GLY A 168 -15.34 -6.86 -1.12
CA GLY A 168 -15.43 -7.65 0.11
C GLY A 168 -14.13 -8.41 0.33
N SER A 169 -13.62 -8.37 1.56
CA SER A 169 -12.43 -9.12 2.01
C SER A 169 -12.40 -9.35 3.53
N GLY A 170 -13.10 -8.54 4.34
CA GLY A 170 -13.27 -8.72 5.78
C GLY A 170 -14.63 -8.23 6.26
N MET A 171 -15.03 -8.59 7.49
CA MET A 171 -16.38 -8.45 8.05
C MET A 171 -17.43 -9.23 7.24
N ILE A 172 -17.15 -10.49 6.95
CA ILE A 172 -17.97 -11.33 6.08
C ILE A 172 -18.48 -12.55 6.85
N ALA A 173 -19.80 -12.62 7.00
CA ALA A 173 -20.51 -13.66 7.74
C ALA A 173 -21.71 -14.24 6.97
N PRO A 174 -22.27 -15.36 7.47
CA PRO A 174 -23.53 -15.91 6.98
C PRO A 174 -24.72 -14.95 7.12
N GLN A 175 -25.65 -14.97 6.15
CA GLN A 175 -26.83 -14.10 6.04
C GLN A 175 -26.49 -12.68 5.54
N LEU A 176 -25.78 -12.66 4.41
CA LEU A 176 -25.04 -11.58 3.79
C LEU A 176 -23.72 -11.21 4.51
N ALA A 177 -22.67 -11.25 3.70
CA ALA A 177 -21.26 -10.97 3.98
C ALA A 177 -20.93 -9.50 3.67
N THR A 178 -20.00 -8.77 4.35
CA THR A 178 -19.46 -7.43 3.91
C THR A 178 -19.19 -7.37 2.44
N THR A 179 -20.23 -7.04 1.69
CA THR A 179 -20.29 -7.17 0.26
C THR A 179 -21.16 -6.05 -0.26
N ILE A 180 -20.54 -5.21 -1.07
CA ILE A 180 -21.29 -4.41 -2.03
C ILE A 180 -21.10 -5.12 -3.35
N ALA A 181 -22.17 -5.65 -3.90
CA ALA A 181 -22.19 -6.26 -5.22
C ALA A 181 -23.22 -5.54 -6.08
N LEU A 182 -22.83 -5.19 -7.30
CA LEU A 182 -23.70 -4.57 -8.28
C LEU A 182 -23.70 -5.42 -9.53
N ILE A 183 -24.87 -5.95 -9.85
CA ILE A 183 -25.17 -6.71 -11.03
C ILE A 183 -25.93 -5.80 -12.00
N VAL A 184 -25.57 -5.88 -13.27
CA VAL A 184 -26.24 -5.18 -14.37
C VAL A 184 -26.58 -6.17 -15.48
N THR A 185 -27.74 -6.00 -16.10
CA THR A 185 -28.17 -6.81 -17.23
C THR A 185 -29.03 -6.03 -18.22
N ASP A 186 -28.94 -6.39 -19.48
CA ASP A 186 -29.81 -5.91 -20.55
C ASP A 186 -31.11 -6.73 -20.69
N CYS A 187 -31.34 -7.72 -19.81
CA CYS A 187 -32.57 -8.51 -19.78
C CYS A 187 -33.81 -7.65 -19.50
N ALA A 188 -34.90 -7.88 -20.22
CA ALA A 188 -36.22 -7.36 -19.88
C ALA A 188 -36.90 -8.29 -18.87
N ILE A 189 -37.14 -7.81 -17.66
CA ILE A 189 -37.72 -8.54 -16.52
C ILE A 189 -38.38 -7.53 -15.58
N THR A 190 -39.48 -7.92 -14.93
CA THR A 190 -40.13 -7.07 -13.92
C THR A 190 -39.34 -7.05 -12.61
N ALA A 191 -39.44 -5.95 -11.86
CA ALA A 191 -38.70 -5.81 -10.60
C ALA A 191 -39.03 -6.89 -9.56
N GLU A 192 -40.30 -7.33 -9.49
CA GLU A 192 -40.74 -8.39 -8.55
C GLU A 192 -40.07 -9.74 -8.86
N VAL A 193 -40.07 -10.16 -10.12
CA VAL A 193 -39.48 -11.45 -10.53
C VAL A 193 -37.95 -11.39 -10.47
N LEU A 194 -37.37 -10.21 -10.70
CA LEU A 194 -35.93 -9.98 -10.52
C LEU A 194 -35.52 -10.13 -9.05
N ASP A 195 -36.36 -9.68 -8.12
CA ASP A 195 -36.14 -9.81 -6.67
C ASP A 195 -36.14 -11.28 -6.23
N ASP A 196 -37.13 -12.06 -6.67
CA ASP A 196 -37.18 -13.51 -6.44
C ASP A 196 -35.91 -14.22 -6.95
N ALA A 197 -35.44 -13.85 -8.14
CA ALA A 197 -34.21 -14.41 -8.73
C ALA A 197 -32.96 -14.03 -7.91
N LEU A 198 -32.88 -12.78 -7.44
CA LEU A 198 -31.76 -12.28 -6.65
C LEU A 198 -31.72 -12.92 -5.26
N GLU A 199 -32.85 -13.05 -4.58
CA GLU A 199 -32.94 -13.69 -3.25
C GLU A 199 -32.46 -15.14 -3.35
N ALA A 200 -32.98 -15.90 -4.32
CA ALA A 200 -32.59 -17.29 -4.54
C ALA A 200 -31.10 -17.44 -4.89
N ALA A 201 -30.56 -16.55 -5.72
CA ALA A 201 -29.14 -16.57 -6.09
C ALA A 201 -28.23 -16.23 -4.90
N THR A 202 -28.58 -15.22 -4.11
CA THR A 202 -27.82 -14.78 -2.93
C THR A 202 -27.79 -15.86 -1.86
N ARG A 203 -28.93 -16.50 -1.57
CA ARG A 203 -29.04 -17.60 -0.60
C ARG A 203 -28.12 -18.78 -0.93
N GLN A 204 -27.94 -19.03 -2.23
CA GLN A 204 -27.10 -20.12 -2.73
C GLN A 204 -25.60 -19.78 -2.74
N THR A 205 -25.25 -18.50 -2.79
CA THR A 205 -23.88 -18.02 -3.06
C THR A 205 -23.32 -17.18 -1.92
N PHE A 206 -23.57 -15.86 -1.89
CA PHE A 206 -23.02 -14.95 -0.88
C PHE A 206 -23.43 -15.32 0.55
N ASP A 207 -24.60 -15.92 0.77
CA ASP A 207 -24.98 -16.42 2.11
C ASP A 207 -24.19 -17.64 2.58
N GLN A 208 -23.47 -18.30 1.66
CA GLN A 208 -22.56 -19.41 1.93
C GLN A 208 -21.10 -18.97 2.03
N LEU A 209 -20.83 -17.67 2.01
CA LEU A 209 -19.51 -17.09 2.15
C LEU A 209 -19.26 -16.68 3.61
N THR A 210 -18.08 -16.99 4.14
CA THR A 210 -17.64 -16.48 5.45
C THR A 210 -16.13 -16.29 5.51
N ILE A 211 -15.68 -15.12 5.95
CA ILE A 211 -14.27 -14.82 6.19
C ILE A 211 -14.00 -14.89 7.68
N ASP A 212 -14.68 -14.06 8.48
CA ASP A 212 -14.43 -13.90 9.91
C ASP A 212 -15.68 -14.12 10.78
N GLY A 213 -16.86 -14.26 10.16
CA GLY A 213 -18.10 -14.50 10.87
C GLY A 213 -18.75 -13.23 11.44
N ASP A 214 -18.23 -12.04 11.09
CA ASP A 214 -18.79 -10.75 11.47
C ASP A 214 -19.71 -10.19 10.37
N MET A 215 -21.03 -10.15 10.59
CA MET A 215 -22.01 -9.68 9.60
C MET A 215 -21.99 -8.15 9.48
N SER A 216 -21.92 -7.61 8.27
CA SER A 216 -21.77 -6.17 8.06
C SER A 216 -23.01 -5.38 8.45
N THR A 217 -22.82 -4.09 8.73
CA THR A 217 -23.91 -3.11 8.77
C THR A 217 -24.34 -2.61 7.39
N ASN A 218 -23.61 -3.00 6.33
CA ASN A 218 -23.68 -2.36 5.01
C ASN A 218 -23.98 -3.31 3.83
N ASP A 219 -24.20 -4.60 4.06
CA ASP A 219 -24.33 -5.56 2.95
C ASP A 219 -25.47 -5.20 2.05
N SER A 220 -25.14 -5.07 0.77
CA SER A 220 -26.04 -4.62 -0.27
C SER A 220 -25.64 -5.27 -1.59
N VAL A 221 -26.52 -6.14 -2.09
CA VAL A 221 -26.42 -6.70 -3.43
C VAL A 221 -27.54 -6.07 -4.26
N PHE A 222 -27.19 -5.40 -5.34
CA PHE A 222 -28.15 -4.74 -6.23
C PHE A 222 -28.13 -5.40 -7.60
N VAL A 223 -29.30 -5.52 -8.25
CA VAL A 223 -29.39 -5.89 -9.67
C VAL A 223 -30.18 -4.82 -10.42
N LEU A 224 -29.62 -4.30 -11.52
CA LEU A 224 -30.29 -3.40 -12.46
C LEU A 224 -30.50 -4.11 -13.81
N ALA A 225 -31.74 -4.15 -14.29
CA ALA A 225 -32.12 -4.78 -15.55
C ALA A 225 -32.79 -3.76 -16.50
N ASN A 226 -32.10 -3.36 -17.57
CA ASN A 226 -32.52 -2.22 -18.41
C ASN A 226 -33.30 -2.60 -19.68
N GLY A 227 -33.52 -3.90 -19.94
CA GLY A 227 -34.35 -4.38 -21.03
C GLY A 227 -33.82 -4.20 -22.47
N LEU A 228 -32.60 -3.69 -22.66
CA LEU A 228 -32.07 -3.38 -24.00
C LEU A 228 -31.76 -4.60 -24.87
N ALA A 229 -31.74 -5.82 -24.33
CA ALA A 229 -31.62 -7.05 -25.11
C ALA A 229 -32.86 -7.30 -25.99
N GLY A 230 -34.01 -6.72 -25.62
CA GLY A 230 -35.25 -6.81 -26.39
C GLY A 230 -35.89 -8.21 -26.37
N ASN A 231 -35.63 -9.01 -25.34
CA ASN A 231 -36.39 -10.23 -25.06
C ASN A 231 -37.82 -9.88 -24.63
N ARG A 232 -38.73 -10.85 -24.67
CA ARG A 232 -40.04 -10.70 -24.01
C ARG A 232 -39.78 -10.47 -22.52
N CYS A 233 -40.46 -9.49 -21.93
CA CYS A 233 -40.35 -9.22 -20.50
C CYS A 233 -40.68 -10.50 -19.72
N ILE A 234 -39.76 -10.91 -18.84
CA ILE A 234 -39.97 -11.98 -17.89
C ILE A 234 -40.84 -11.43 -16.75
N ASP A 235 -42.06 -11.94 -16.62
CA ASP A 235 -43.07 -11.52 -15.65
C ASP A 235 -43.61 -12.70 -14.82
N SER A 236 -43.01 -13.89 -14.98
CA SER A 236 -43.37 -15.11 -14.27
C SER A 236 -42.21 -16.11 -14.25
N HIS A 237 -42.33 -17.14 -13.41
CA HIS A 237 -41.34 -18.21 -13.23
C HIS A 237 -41.39 -19.27 -14.35
N ASP A 238 -41.01 -18.88 -15.57
CA ASP A 238 -40.92 -19.75 -16.74
C ASP A 238 -39.48 -20.22 -17.05
N GLU A 239 -39.25 -20.79 -18.24
CA GLU A 239 -37.92 -21.27 -18.67
C GLU A 239 -36.91 -20.12 -18.85
N ASP A 240 -37.38 -18.94 -19.27
CA ASP A 240 -36.56 -17.75 -19.43
C ASP A 240 -36.11 -17.23 -18.04
N TYR A 241 -37.02 -17.22 -17.06
CA TYR A 241 -36.67 -16.98 -15.66
C TYR A 241 -35.63 -17.98 -15.15
N ALA A 242 -35.87 -19.28 -15.34
CA ALA A 242 -34.97 -20.32 -14.85
C ALA A 242 -33.54 -20.17 -15.42
N THR A 243 -33.45 -19.75 -16.69
CA THR A 243 -32.17 -19.47 -17.36
C THR A 243 -31.46 -18.28 -16.73
N LEU A 244 -32.17 -17.16 -16.47
CA LEU A 244 -31.59 -15.99 -15.82
C LEU A 244 -31.19 -16.28 -14.37
N ALA A 245 -32.04 -16.97 -13.60
CA ALA A 245 -31.78 -17.33 -12.22
C ALA A 245 -30.54 -18.24 -12.09
N ALA A 246 -30.40 -19.25 -12.95
CA ALA A 246 -29.20 -20.09 -12.99
C ALA A 246 -27.95 -19.28 -13.35
N CYS A 247 -28.07 -18.32 -14.28
CA CYS A 247 -26.98 -17.42 -14.62
C CYS A 247 -26.55 -16.52 -13.45
N LEU A 248 -27.50 -16.01 -12.66
CA LEU A 248 -27.20 -15.22 -11.47
C LEU A 248 -26.48 -16.07 -10.42
N VAL A 249 -26.92 -17.31 -10.17
CA VAL A 249 -26.23 -18.23 -9.25
C VAL A 249 -24.78 -18.45 -9.70
N ASP A 250 -24.54 -18.79 -10.98
CA ASP A 250 -23.18 -19.03 -11.48
C ASP A 250 -22.28 -17.79 -11.38
N LEU A 251 -22.82 -16.61 -11.73
CA LEU A 251 -22.10 -15.34 -11.64
C LEU A 251 -21.72 -14.98 -10.20
N LEU A 252 -22.68 -15.10 -9.27
CA LEU A 252 -22.44 -14.76 -7.87
C LEU A 252 -21.55 -15.79 -7.17
N ASP A 253 -21.58 -17.06 -7.59
CA ASP A 253 -20.68 -18.08 -7.06
C ASP A 253 -19.22 -17.80 -7.41
N GLU A 254 -18.92 -17.38 -8.65
CA GLU A 254 -17.58 -16.95 -9.06
C GLU A 254 -17.09 -15.77 -8.20
N LEU A 255 -17.97 -14.79 -7.94
CA LEU A 255 -17.63 -13.64 -7.11
C LEU A 255 -17.45 -14.02 -5.63
N ALA A 256 -18.28 -14.90 -5.08
CA ALA A 256 -18.13 -15.40 -3.71
C ALA A 256 -16.77 -16.12 -3.54
N GLN A 257 -16.41 -16.94 -4.53
CA GLN A 257 -15.11 -17.59 -4.61
C GLN A 257 -13.95 -16.59 -4.67
N ALA A 258 -14.09 -15.50 -5.43
CA ALA A 258 -13.09 -14.44 -5.53
C ALA A 258 -12.94 -13.67 -4.20
N ILE A 259 -14.04 -13.42 -3.48
CA ILE A 259 -14.00 -12.81 -2.15
C ILE A 259 -13.31 -13.75 -1.14
N ALA A 260 -13.63 -15.05 -1.16
CA ALA A 260 -13.00 -16.04 -0.31
C ALA A 260 -11.48 -16.11 -0.52
N ALA A 261 -11.02 -16.02 -1.78
CA ALA A 261 -9.60 -16.00 -2.11
C ALA A 261 -8.90 -14.69 -1.70
N ASP A 262 -9.61 -13.56 -1.70
CA ASP A 262 -9.11 -12.23 -1.33
C ASP A 262 -9.45 -11.85 0.12
N GLY A 263 -9.69 -12.83 0.99
CA GLY A 263 -9.95 -12.60 2.41
C GLY A 263 -8.79 -11.88 3.09
N GLU A 264 -9.06 -11.03 4.08
CA GLU A 264 -8.03 -10.25 4.76
C GLU A 264 -6.94 -11.14 5.37
N GLY A 265 -5.71 -11.02 4.87
CA GLY A 265 -4.58 -11.87 5.29
C GLY A 265 -4.74 -13.35 4.93
N ALA A 266 -5.71 -13.72 4.09
CA ALA A 266 -5.88 -15.10 3.64
C ALA A 266 -4.63 -15.57 2.89
N THR A 267 -4.21 -16.80 3.17
CA THR A 267 -3.17 -17.48 2.38
C THR A 267 -3.74 -18.61 1.54
N LYS A 268 -4.92 -19.11 1.92
CA LYS A 268 -5.61 -20.21 1.24
C LYS A 268 -7.11 -19.98 1.26
N ARG A 269 -7.76 -20.29 0.14
CA ARG A 269 -9.21 -20.44 0.07
C ARG A 269 -9.61 -21.80 0.63
N ILE A 270 -10.72 -21.83 1.37
CA ILE A 270 -11.34 -23.05 1.89
C ILE A 270 -12.70 -23.25 1.20
N LEU A 271 -12.91 -24.44 0.66
CA LEU A 271 -14.20 -24.93 0.21
C LEU A 271 -14.62 -26.08 1.14
N THR A 272 -15.75 -25.92 1.82
CA THR A 272 -16.38 -27.01 2.56
C THR A 272 -17.59 -27.53 1.81
N LEU A 273 -17.64 -28.83 1.58
CA LEU A 273 -18.77 -29.57 1.04
C LEU A 273 -19.39 -30.39 2.17
N VAL A 274 -20.70 -30.30 2.31
CA VAL A 274 -21.47 -31.13 3.25
C VAL A 274 -22.54 -31.87 2.48
N THR A 275 -22.55 -33.19 2.60
CA THR A 275 -23.49 -34.09 1.92
C THR A 275 -24.20 -35.00 2.92
N GLY A 276 -25.28 -35.64 2.50
CA GLY A 276 -26.02 -36.57 3.34
C GLY A 276 -26.72 -35.92 4.53
N ALA A 277 -27.16 -34.67 4.41
CA ALA A 277 -27.88 -33.96 5.47
C ALA A 277 -29.41 -34.19 5.41
N PRO A 278 -30.14 -34.07 6.53
CA PRO A 278 -31.61 -34.21 6.56
C PRO A 278 -32.35 -33.08 5.83
N SER A 279 -31.76 -31.88 5.79
CA SER A 279 -32.30 -30.72 5.08
C SER A 279 -31.16 -29.89 4.47
N GLU A 280 -31.49 -29.12 3.44
CA GLU A 280 -30.54 -28.20 2.81
C GLU A 280 -30.11 -27.09 3.78
N ASP A 281 -31.03 -26.58 4.61
CA ASP A 281 -30.71 -25.57 5.63
C ASP A 281 -29.71 -26.10 6.66
N ILE A 282 -29.86 -27.36 7.09
CA ILE A 282 -28.90 -28.01 7.97
C ILE A 282 -27.55 -28.16 7.27
N ALA A 283 -27.53 -28.61 6.01
CA ALA A 283 -26.29 -28.74 5.24
C ALA A 283 -25.55 -27.40 5.13
N ARG A 284 -26.27 -26.32 4.77
CA ARG A 284 -25.74 -24.96 4.65
C ARG A 284 -25.17 -24.48 5.99
N ASP A 285 -25.91 -24.70 7.06
CA ASP A 285 -25.49 -24.26 8.40
C ASP A 285 -24.24 -25.00 8.90
N ILE A 286 -24.15 -26.31 8.68
CA ILE A 286 -22.97 -27.10 9.02
C ILE A 286 -21.78 -26.72 8.15
N ALA A 287 -21.96 -26.58 6.83
CA ALA A 287 -20.90 -26.18 5.91
C ALA A 287 -20.27 -24.83 6.33
N LYS A 288 -21.13 -23.83 6.59
CA LYS A 288 -20.69 -22.51 7.07
C LYS A 288 -20.02 -22.57 8.43
N SER A 289 -20.52 -23.39 9.35
CA SER A 289 -19.93 -23.55 10.68
C SER A 289 -18.52 -24.11 10.61
N ILE A 290 -18.28 -25.12 9.77
CA ILE A 290 -16.95 -25.69 9.54
C ILE A 290 -16.03 -24.63 8.92
N THR A 291 -16.47 -23.98 7.84
CA THR A 291 -15.68 -22.96 7.13
C THR A 291 -15.34 -21.76 8.02
N GLY A 292 -16.26 -21.32 8.88
CA GLY A 292 -16.09 -20.18 9.78
C GLY A 292 -15.38 -20.51 11.10
N SER A 293 -15.14 -21.78 11.41
CA SER A 293 -14.54 -22.20 12.71
C SER A 293 -13.10 -21.70 12.85
N PRO A 294 -12.79 -20.85 13.86
CA PRO A 294 -11.42 -20.35 14.04
C PRO A 294 -10.38 -21.46 14.19
N LEU A 295 -10.75 -22.57 14.82
CA LEU A 295 -9.88 -23.74 14.97
C LEU A 295 -9.63 -24.45 13.65
N VAL A 296 -10.67 -24.63 12.80
CA VAL A 296 -10.50 -25.23 11.47
C VAL A 296 -9.65 -24.30 10.60
N LYS A 297 -10.00 -23.02 10.53
CA LYS A 297 -9.29 -21.99 9.75
C LYS A 297 -7.80 -21.91 10.14
N ALA A 298 -7.47 -21.91 11.43
CA ALA A 298 -6.09 -21.91 11.90
C ALA A 298 -5.34 -23.22 11.59
N ALA A 299 -6.02 -24.37 11.60
CA ALA A 299 -5.42 -25.63 11.20
C ALA A 299 -5.07 -25.63 9.70
N MET A 300 -5.98 -25.12 8.86
CA MET A 300 -5.74 -25.00 7.42
C MET A 300 -4.60 -24.03 7.10
N PHE A 301 -4.49 -22.90 7.80
CA PHE A 301 -3.33 -22.00 7.72
C PHE A 301 -2.01 -22.75 8.01
N GLY A 302 -1.96 -23.49 9.13
CA GLY A 302 -0.78 -24.25 9.55
C GLY A 302 -0.45 -25.51 8.72
N GLY A 303 -1.31 -25.87 7.76
CA GLY A 303 -1.22 -27.12 7.00
C GLY A 303 -1.41 -28.36 7.87
N ASP A 304 -2.26 -28.27 8.89
CA ASP A 304 -2.63 -29.37 9.79
C ASP A 304 -3.95 -30.01 9.33
N PRO A 305 -3.96 -31.28 8.89
CA PRO A 305 -5.18 -31.99 8.47
C PRO A 305 -6.04 -32.42 9.67
N ASN A 306 -6.53 -31.44 10.42
CA ASN A 306 -7.15 -31.66 11.72
C ASN A 306 -8.65 -31.97 11.58
N TRP A 307 -8.96 -33.18 11.08
CA TRP A 307 -10.33 -33.68 10.97
C TRP A 307 -11.09 -33.71 12.29
N GLY A 308 -10.38 -33.83 13.43
CA GLY A 308 -10.98 -33.74 14.76
C GLY A 308 -11.63 -32.37 15.02
N ARG A 309 -11.01 -31.27 14.57
CA ARG A 309 -11.60 -29.91 14.65
C ARG A 309 -12.81 -29.75 13.73
N VAL A 310 -12.81 -30.42 12.58
CA VAL A 310 -13.97 -30.46 11.66
C VAL A 310 -15.17 -31.14 12.34
N LEU A 311 -15.01 -32.39 12.80
CA LEU A 311 -16.09 -33.12 13.47
C LEU A 311 -16.52 -32.49 14.79
N SER A 312 -15.58 -31.94 15.56
CA SER A 312 -15.92 -31.16 16.77
C SER A 312 -16.81 -29.95 16.45
N THR A 313 -16.61 -29.32 15.28
CA THR A 313 -17.42 -28.19 14.84
C THR A 313 -18.82 -28.67 14.41
N VAL A 314 -18.91 -29.77 13.65
CA VAL A 314 -20.20 -30.42 13.31
C VAL A 314 -20.99 -30.75 14.57
N GLY A 315 -20.36 -31.43 15.54
CA GLY A 315 -21.00 -31.82 16.80
C GLY A 315 -21.43 -30.63 17.66
N SER A 316 -20.57 -29.60 17.77
CA SER A 316 -20.94 -28.37 18.49
C SER A 316 -22.13 -27.68 17.85
N ARG A 317 -22.17 -27.60 16.51
CA ARG A 317 -23.27 -26.93 15.82
C ARG A 317 -24.56 -27.71 15.93
N ALA A 318 -24.53 -29.02 15.67
CA ALA A 318 -25.67 -29.93 15.80
C ALA A 318 -26.27 -29.86 17.21
N GLY A 319 -25.43 -29.95 18.26
CA GLY A 319 -25.89 -29.83 19.64
C GLY A 319 -26.49 -28.46 19.97
N SER A 320 -25.92 -27.37 19.44
CA SER A 320 -26.42 -26.01 19.71
C SER A 320 -27.74 -25.68 19.00
N GLN A 321 -28.00 -26.27 17.84
CA GLN A 321 -29.20 -26.04 17.03
C GLN A 321 -30.26 -27.13 17.21
N GLY A 322 -29.93 -28.23 17.90
CA GLY A 322 -30.82 -29.37 18.07
C GLY A 322 -31.00 -30.20 16.81
N TYR A 323 -29.98 -30.28 15.94
CA TYR A 323 -30.03 -31.13 14.75
C TYR A 323 -29.83 -32.59 15.14
N ASP A 324 -30.63 -33.47 14.55
CA ASP A 324 -30.48 -34.92 14.68
C ASP A 324 -29.37 -35.42 13.75
N ILE A 325 -28.13 -35.07 14.11
CA ILE A 325 -26.90 -35.47 13.42
C ILE A 325 -25.97 -36.07 14.46
N ASP A 326 -25.51 -37.30 14.22
CA ASP A 326 -24.44 -37.92 14.97
C ASP A 326 -23.11 -37.77 14.20
N PRO A 327 -22.19 -36.88 14.62
CA PRO A 327 -20.91 -36.69 13.95
C PRO A 327 -20.04 -37.96 13.92
N ALA A 328 -20.30 -38.92 14.81
CA ALA A 328 -19.54 -40.17 14.84
C ALA A 328 -19.83 -41.06 13.61
N ASN A 329 -20.96 -40.88 12.92
CA ASN A 329 -21.31 -41.65 11.72
C ASN A 329 -20.77 -41.04 10.43
N ALA A 330 -20.21 -39.83 10.50
CA ALA A 330 -19.79 -39.08 9.33
C ALA A 330 -18.52 -39.66 8.67
N GLU A 331 -18.35 -39.34 7.40
CA GLU A 331 -17.09 -39.45 6.68
C GLU A 331 -16.48 -38.06 6.50
N VAL A 332 -15.17 -37.92 6.71
CA VAL A 332 -14.43 -36.68 6.44
C VAL A 332 -13.30 -36.96 5.48
N THR A 333 -13.28 -36.20 4.39
CA THR A 333 -12.26 -36.22 3.36
C THR A 333 -11.62 -34.84 3.25
N ILE A 334 -10.29 -34.76 3.27
CA ILE A 334 -9.54 -33.51 3.11
C ILE A 334 -8.60 -33.67 1.91
N GLN A 335 -8.69 -32.78 0.92
CA GLN A 335 -7.92 -32.85 -0.33
C GLN A 335 -7.97 -34.24 -1.00
N ASN A 336 -9.19 -34.81 -1.09
CA ASN A 336 -9.48 -36.13 -1.65
C ASN A 336 -8.80 -37.30 -0.91
N ILE A 337 -8.48 -37.14 0.37
CA ILE A 337 -7.97 -38.20 1.25
C ILE A 337 -8.95 -38.40 2.40
N VAL A 338 -9.52 -39.60 2.52
CA VAL A 338 -10.38 -39.98 3.64
C VAL A 338 -9.54 -40.03 4.91
N VAL A 339 -9.92 -39.24 5.90
CA VAL A 339 -9.20 -39.11 7.18
C VAL A 339 -10.01 -39.64 8.36
N TYR A 340 -11.33 -39.74 8.20
CA TYR A 340 -12.27 -40.32 9.15
C TYR A 340 -13.44 -40.93 8.39
N ASP A 341 -13.90 -42.11 8.80
CA ASP A 341 -15.11 -42.78 8.27
C ASP A 341 -15.65 -43.70 9.38
N GLY A 342 -16.60 -43.21 10.18
CA GLY A 342 -17.10 -43.87 11.39
C GLY A 342 -16.07 -44.05 12.52
N ALA A 343 -14.79 -43.96 12.19
CA ALA A 343 -13.61 -44.11 13.02
C ALA A 343 -12.41 -43.45 12.31
N PRO A 344 -11.31 -43.14 13.03
CA PRO A 344 -10.10 -42.60 12.42
C PRO A 344 -9.51 -43.56 11.37
N GLN A 345 -9.20 -43.05 10.17
CA GLN A 345 -8.64 -43.85 9.09
C GLN A 345 -7.11 -43.69 9.00
N PRO A 346 -6.36 -44.72 8.56
CA PRO A 346 -4.94 -44.58 8.26
C PRO A 346 -4.73 -43.76 6.97
N PHE A 347 -3.89 -42.73 7.01
CA PHE A 347 -3.51 -41.94 5.83
C PHE A 347 -2.07 -41.41 5.95
N ASP A 348 -1.47 -41.07 4.81
CA ASP A 348 -0.16 -40.42 4.77
C ASP A 348 -0.27 -38.94 5.19
N ARG A 349 0.09 -38.67 6.44
CA ARG A 349 0.07 -37.32 7.02
C ARG A 349 1.01 -36.35 6.31
N ALA A 350 2.16 -36.82 5.81
CA ALA A 350 3.13 -35.97 5.14
C ALA A 350 2.62 -35.56 3.75
N ALA A 351 2.06 -36.52 3.01
CA ALA A 351 1.44 -36.25 1.71
C ALA A 351 0.25 -35.29 1.83
N LEU A 352 -0.65 -35.51 2.79
CA LEU A 352 -1.80 -34.61 3.00
C LEU A 352 -1.33 -33.21 3.46
N ARG A 353 -0.34 -33.13 4.35
CA ARG A 353 0.25 -31.83 4.75
C ARG A 353 0.87 -31.07 3.58
N ALA A 354 1.45 -31.77 2.61
CA ALA A 354 1.96 -31.14 1.39
C ALA A 354 0.82 -30.56 0.54
N LYS A 355 -0.27 -31.31 0.33
CA LYS A 355 -1.47 -30.82 -0.37
C LYS A 355 -2.14 -29.64 0.32
N LEU A 356 -2.08 -29.56 1.66
CA LEU A 356 -2.59 -28.42 2.42
C LEU A 356 -1.74 -27.14 2.30
N ARG A 357 -0.65 -27.16 1.52
CA ARG A 357 0.10 -25.95 1.16
C ARG A 357 -0.40 -25.30 -0.12
N GLU A 358 -1.26 -25.98 -0.87
CA GLU A 358 -1.90 -25.44 -2.05
C GLU A 358 -2.77 -24.22 -1.68
N PRO A 359 -2.97 -23.27 -2.61
CA PRO A 359 -3.77 -22.06 -2.36
C PRO A 359 -5.26 -22.35 -2.14
N GLU A 360 -5.70 -23.59 -2.39
CA GLU A 360 -7.06 -24.05 -2.18
C GLU A 360 -7.07 -25.32 -1.33
N VAL A 361 -7.98 -25.38 -0.37
CA VAL A 361 -8.21 -26.52 0.49
C VAL A 361 -9.67 -26.93 0.42
N VAL A 362 -9.91 -28.19 0.04
CA VAL A 362 -11.25 -28.78 0.03
C VAL A 362 -11.43 -29.69 1.25
N ILE A 363 -12.53 -29.47 1.98
CA ILE A 363 -13.01 -30.28 3.10
C ILE A 363 -14.37 -30.85 2.69
N ASP A 364 -14.50 -32.16 2.64
CA ASP A 364 -15.75 -32.86 2.35
C ASP A 364 -16.21 -33.62 3.61
N VAL A 365 -17.48 -33.46 3.96
CA VAL A 365 -18.12 -34.12 5.11
C VAL A 365 -19.44 -34.75 4.68
N GLU A 366 -19.49 -36.08 4.69
CA GLU A 366 -20.73 -36.83 4.48
C GLU A 366 -21.36 -37.17 5.83
N LEU A 367 -22.56 -36.65 6.12
CA LEU A 367 -23.23 -36.81 7.41
C LEU A 367 -24.04 -38.11 7.54
N ARG A 368 -24.38 -38.77 6.42
CA ARG A 368 -25.18 -40.01 6.35
C ARG A 368 -26.50 -39.97 7.14
N SER A 369 -27.11 -38.79 7.22
CA SER A 369 -28.33 -38.48 7.97
C SER A 369 -29.49 -38.02 7.05
N GLY A 370 -29.32 -38.12 5.73
CA GLY A 370 -30.27 -37.73 4.70
C GLY A 370 -29.64 -37.74 3.30
N GLU A 371 -30.16 -36.95 2.37
CA GLU A 371 -29.73 -36.94 0.95
C GLU A 371 -29.34 -35.54 0.44
N LEU A 372 -29.54 -34.50 1.25
CA LEU A 372 -29.33 -33.11 0.82
C LEU A 372 -27.91 -32.63 1.10
N SER A 373 -27.49 -31.61 0.37
CA SER A 373 -26.11 -31.13 0.37
C SER A 373 -26.03 -29.62 0.26
N ALA A 374 -24.91 -29.06 0.73
CA ALA A 374 -24.57 -27.67 0.53
C ALA A 374 -23.05 -27.47 0.50
N ARG A 375 -22.64 -26.29 0.04
CA ARG A 375 -21.25 -25.85 0.06
C ARG A 375 -21.11 -24.51 0.77
N ALA A 376 -19.93 -24.24 1.31
CA ALA A 376 -19.56 -22.94 1.84
C ALA A 376 -18.12 -22.57 1.47
N TYR A 377 -17.89 -21.29 1.19
CA TYR A 377 -16.57 -20.74 0.87
C TYR A 377 -16.05 -19.85 1.99
N GLY A 378 -14.75 -19.87 2.20
CA GLY A 378 -14.05 -18.97 3.10
C GLY A 378 -12.55 -19.04 2.90
N CYS A 379 -11.81 -18.64 3.91
CA CYS A 379 -10.35 -18.68 3.90
C CYS A 379 -9.79 -19.24 5.22
N ASP A 380 -8.48 -19.39 5.29
CA ASP A 380 -7.78 -19.70 6.53
C ASP A 380 -7.72 -18.49 7.50
N LEU A 381 -7.14 -18.68 8.69
CA LEU A 381 -6.95 -17.62 9.69
C LEU A 381 -5.44 -17.44 9.94
N SER A 382 -4.85 -16.43 9.32
CA SER A 382 -3.42 -16.14 9.39
C SER A 382 -3.07 -15.13 10.49
N TYR A 383 -1.76 -14.95 10.73
CA TYR A 383 -1.27 -13.86 11.56
C TYR A 383 -1.55 -12.47 10.95
N ASP A 384 -1.58 -12.37 9.63
CA ASP A 384 -1.80 -11.11 8.93
C ASP A 384 -3.24 -10.61 9.07
N TYR A 385 -4.23 -11.51 9.13
CA TYR A 385 -5.60 -11.14 9.50
C TYR A 385 -5.64 -10.40 10.84
N VAL A 386 -4.98 -10.95 11.86
CA VAL A 386 -4.92 -10.35 13.20
C VAL A 386 -4.17 -9.02 13.17
N LYS A 387 -3.05 -8.95 12.45
CA LYS A 387 -2.25 -7.72 12.32
C LYS A 387 -3.05 -6.60 11.65
N LEU A 388 -3.69 -6.89 10.52
CA LEU A 388 -4.51 -5.93 9.77
C LEU A 388 -5.61 -5.37 10.66
N ASN A 389 -6.38 -6.24 11.32
CA ASN A 389 -7.54 -5.81 12.11
C ASN A 389 -7.18 -5.21 13.48
N ALA A 390 -6.04 -5.58 14.08
CA ALA A 390 -5.56 -4.93 15.31
C ALA A 390 -5.03 -3.50 15.05
N ASP A 391 -4.42 -3.27 13.88
CA ASP A 391 -3.83 -1.99 13.51
C ASP A 391 -4.83 -1.09 12.74
N TYR A 392 -5.91 -1.63 12.16
CA TYR A 392 -6.85 -0.91 11.28
C TYR A 392 -7.46 0.33 11.91
N THR A 393 -8.12 0.23 13.06
CA THR A 393 -8.82 1.38 13.68
C THR A 393 -7.90 2.17 14.62
N SER A 394 -6.88 1.53 15.21
CA SER A 394 -5.94 2.17 16.13
C SER A 394 -5.05 3.21 15.44
N LEU A 395 -4.96 3.15 14.11
CA LEU A 395 -4.20 4.07 13.27
C LEU A 395 -5.09 5.04 12.49
N LEU A 396 -6.43 5.06 12.63
CA LEU A 396 -7.28 5.97 11.85
C LEU A 396 -7.87 7.07 12.73
N VAL A 397 -7.73 8.32 12.30
CA VAL A 397 -8.30 9.51 12.96
C VAL A 397 -9.11 10.35 11.97
N GLU A 398 -10.10 11.06 12.49
CA GLU A 398 -10.84 12.04 11.70
C GLU A 398 -9.93 13.21 11.32
N ALA A 399 -9.80 13.46 10.02
CA ALA A 399 -9.06 14.63 9.53
C ALA A 399 -9.90 15.91 9.73
N PRO A 400 -9.27 17.09 9.92
CA PRO A 400 -9.97 18.38 10.12
C PRO A 400 -10.96 18.82 9.01
N GLY A 401 -11.14 18.03 7.95
CA GLY A 401 -12.14 18.22 6.88
C GLY A 401 -13.00 16.98 6.61
N GLY A 402 -13.20 16.11 7.62
CA GLY A 402 -14.11 14.95 7.55
C GLY A 402 -13.63 13.76 6.71
N GLY A 403 -12.35 13.74 6.30
CA GLY A 403 -11.71 12.54 5.71
C GLY A 403 -11.07 11.65 6.76
N ILE A 404 -10.52 10.51 6.34
CA ILE A 404 -9.77 9.61 7.22
C ILE A 404 -8.27 9.82 7.05
N ALA A 405 -7.54 10.02 8.15
CA ALA A 405 -6.09 10.15 8.20
C ALA A 405 -5.44 9.04 9.04
N LYS A 406 -4.18 8.74 8.76
CA LYS A 406 -3.40 7.73 9.50
C LYS A 406 -2.59 8.35 10.65
N ASP A 407 -2.68 7.78 11.85
CA ASP A 407 -1.89 8.12 13.03
C ASP A 407 -0.73 7.13 13.22
N ASP A 408 0.41 7.43 12.59
CA ASP A 408 1.61 6.57 12.54
C ASP A 408 2.49 6.60 13.80
N ARG A 409 1.98 7.09 14.94
CA ARG A 409 2.76 7.05 16.18
C ARG A 409 3.12 5.62 16.53
N LEU A 410 4.41 5.35 16.76
CA LEU A 410 4.91 4.01 17.11
C LEU A 410 4.12 3.41 18.29
N GLY A 411 3.64 4.25 19.22
CA GLY A 411 2.76 3.87 20.32
C GLY A 411 1.56 3.02 19.92
N ASN A 412 0.97 3.27 18.75
CA ASN A 412 -0.26 2.64 18.25
C ASN A 412 -0.04 1.23 17.69
N TYR A 413 1.19 0.87 17.33
CA TYR A 413 1.49 -0.45 16.77
C TYR A 413 1.65 -1.53 17.85
N SER A 414 1.32 -2.77 17.50
CA SER A 414 1.39 -3.90 18.44
C SER A 414 2.81 -4.11 19.03
N PRO A 415 2.93 -4.61 20.28
CA PRO A 415 4.22 -5.00 20.84
C PRO A 415 4.98 -6.03 19.99
N ALA A 416 4.27 -6.90 19.26
CA ALA A 416 4.87 -7.88 18.36
C ALA A 416 5.53 -7.22 17.15
N PHE A 417 4.84 -6.28 16.50
CA PHE A 417 5.41 -5.49 15.41
C PHE A 417 6.64 -4.70 15.88
N LYS A 418 6.53 -4.01 17.03
CA LYS A 418 7.65 -3.29 17.64
C LYS A 418 8.86 -4.21 17.86
N ARG A 419 8.64 -5.43 18.36
CA ARG A 419 9.73 -6.42 18.54
C ARG A 419 10.33 -6.84 17.20
N ALA A 420 9.51 -7.17 16.20
CA ALA A 420 9.99 -7.59 14.88
C ALA A 420 10.83 -6.48 14.22
N LEU A 421 10.31 -5.25 14.21
CA LEU A 421 11.00 -4.06 13.71
C LEU A 421 12.33 -3.84 14.42
N LEU A 422 12.37 -3.97 15.76
CA LEU A 422 13.60 -3.84 16.53
C LEU A 422 14.61 -4.95 16.23
N VAL A 423 14.16 -6.21 16.15
CA VAL A 423 15.04 -7.36 15.84
C VAL A 423 15.65 -7.22 14.45
N GLU A 424 14.84 -6.84 13.47
CA GLU A 424 15.28 -6.61 12.10
C GLU A 424 16.26 -5.43 12.01
N ALA A 425 15.91 -4.28 12.59
CA ALA A 425 16.79 -3.11 12.63
C ALA A 425 18.12 -3.42 13.35
N LEU A 426 18.10 -4.17 14.46
CA LEU A 426 19.31 -4.58 15.18
C LEU A 426 20.17 -5.56 14.37
N SER A 427 19.56 -6.46 13.60
CA SER A 427 20.26 -7.34 12.66
C SER A 427 21.02 -6.54 11.61
N TYR A 428 20.38 -5.51 11.03
CA TYR A 428 21.04 -4.58 10.11
C TYR A 428 22.20 -3.85 10.79
N ILE A 429 21.92 -3.21 11.93
CA ILE A 429 22.90 -2.48 12.75
C ILE A 429 24.17 -3.31 13.00
N SER A 430 24.04 -4.60 13.32
CA SER A 430 25.18 -5.47 13.60
C SER A 430 26.19 -5.57 12.45
N ARG A 431 25.74 -5.41 11.20
CA ARG A 431 26.58 -5.47 9.98
C ARG A 431 27.45 -4.24 9.78
N PHE A 432 27.11 -3.14 10.45
CA PHE A 432 27.78 -1.84 10.27
C PHE A 432 28.84 -1.54 11.33
N ARG A 433 29.03 -2.44 12.30
CA ARG A 433 30.01 -2.23 13.37
C ARG A 433 31.43 -2.16 12.83
N GLY A 434 32.16 -1.09 13.17
CA GLY A 434 33.53 -0.83 12.73
C GLY A 434 33.65 -0.42 11.26
N LYS A 435 32.52 -0.21 10.56
CA LYS A 435 32.48 0.19 9.15
C LYS A 435 32.68 1.69 9.03
N ARG A 436 33.53 2.09 8.09
CA ARG A 436 33.84 3.50 7.83
C ARG A 436 32.83 4.08 6.87
N CYS A 437 32.27 5.23 7.21
CA CYS A 437 31.26 5.90 6.40
C CYS A 437 31.63 7.38 6.22
N VAL A 438 31.84 7.80 4.98
CA VAL A 438 32.01 9.23 4.68
C VAL A 438 30.66 9.82 4.29
N ILE A 439 30.29 10.95 4.86
CA ILE A 439 29.00 11.60 4.66
C ILE A 439 29.24 13.00 4.14
N LYS A 440 28.90 13.24 2.87
CA LYS A 440 28.87 14.57 2.29
C LYS A 440 27.58 15.27 2.68
N TYR A 441 27.70 16.20 3.60
CA TYR A 441 26.61 17.09 4.03
C TYR A 441 26.40 18.22 3.02
N GLY A 442 25.35 18.08 2.20
CA GLY A 442 25.06 18.99 1.10
C GLY A 442 24.18 20.19 1.46
N GLY A 443 24.20 21.22 0.61
CA GLY A 443 23.50 22.49 0.82
C GLY A 443 21.98 22.38 1.03
N ALA A 444 21.35 21.35 0.49
CA ALA A 444 19.90 21.13 0.62
C ALA A 444 19.45 20.87 2.07
N ALA A 445 20.31 20.22 2.86
CA ALA A 445 20.06 19.92 4.27
C ALA A 445 20.37 21.13 5.20
N MET A 446 21.12 22.12 4.68
CA MET A 446 21.55 23.31 5.43
C MET A 446 20.47 24.40 5.54
N VAL A 447 19.35 24.27 4.82
CA VAL A 447 18.37 25.36 4.63
C VAL A 447 17.47 25.59 5.86
N ARG A 448 17.30 24.58 6.73
CA ARG A 448 16.42 24.65 7.91
C ARG A 448 17.09 24.05 9.14
N ASP A 449 16.96 24.72 10.28
CA ASP A 449 17.49 24.23 11.56
C ASP A 449 16.97 22.85 11.96
N SER A 450 15.73 22.51 11.59
CA SER A 450 15.16 21.19 11.86
C SER A 450 15.87 20.08 11.08
N LEU A 451 16.30 20.35 9.84
CA LEU A 451 17.05 19.40 9.02
C LEU A 451 18.50 19.27 9.51
N LYS A 452 19.14 20.39 9.91
CA LYS A 452 20.46 20.38 10.55
C LYS A 452 20.46 19.48 11.80
N ARG A 453 19.44 19.61 12.66
CA ARG A 453 19.27 18.78 13.86
C ARG A 453 19.04 17.31 13.51
N SER A 454 18.13 17.04 12.58
CA SER A 454 17.83 15.67 12.13
C SER A 454 19.08 14.98 11.58
N PHE A 455 19.89 15.69 10.79
CA PHE A 455 21.18 15.19 10.31
C PHE A 455 22.13 14.85 11.45
N CYS A 456 22.30 15.74 12.43
CA CYS A 456 23.18 15.49 13.56
C CYS A 456 22.70 14.31 14.43
N ASP A 457 21.38 14.21 14.65
CA ASP A 457 20.77 13.08 15.36
C ASP A 457 21.03 11.75 14.62
N ASP A 458 20.92 11.74 13.29
CA ASP A 458 21.23 10.56 12.47
C ASP A 458 22.71 10.18 12.56
N VAL A 459 23.64 11.13 12.43
CA VAL A 459 25.09 10.87 12.54
C VAL A 459 25.43 10.29 13.91
N LEU A 460 24.84 10.83 14.99
CA LEU A 460 25.02 10.31 16.34
C LEU A 460 24.42 8.92 16.53
N LEU A 461 23.27 8.65 15.91
CA LEU A 461 22.68 7.32 15.94
C LEU A 461 23.58 6.30 15.23
N LEU A 462 24.09 6.64 14.03
CA LEU A 462 25.03 5.82 13.28
C LEU A 462 26.31 5.54 14.07
N HIS A 463 26.86 6.56 14.73
CA HIS A 463 28.01 6.42 15.63
C HIS A 463 27.70 5.50 16.82
N SER A 464 26.55 5.69 17.46
CA SER A 464 26.13 4.90 18.64
C SER A 464 25.96 3.41 18.33
N VAL A 465 25.57 3.08 17.10
CA VAL A 465 25.44 1.69 16.65
C VAL A 465 26.76 1.10 16.12
N GLY A 466 27.85 1.87 16.16
CA GLY A 466 29.21 1.42 15.90
C GLY A 466 29.72 1.68 14.48
N LEU A 467 29.05 2.51 13.67
CA LEU A 467 29.69 3.07 12.47
C LEU A 467 30.75 4.09 12.87
N ALA A 468 31.73 4.27 11.99
CA ALA A 468 32.74 5.32 12.06
C ALA A 468 32.44 6.41 11.02
N PRO A 469 31.54 7.37 11.32
CA PRO A 469 31.21 8.44 10.39
C PRO A 469 32.32 9.50 10.30
N ILE A 470 32.57 10.00 9.09
CA ILE A 470 33.39 11.17 8.79
C ILE A 470 32.52 12.11 7.97
N VAL A 471 32.33 13.35 8.43
CA VAL A 471 31.47 14.32 7.76
C VAL A 471 32.33 15.27 6.93
N VAL A 472 31.97 15.46 5.66
CA VAL A 472 32.51 16.52 4.79
C VAL A 472 31.36 17.44 4.47
N HIS A 473 31.45 18.73 4.81
CA HIS A 473 30.38 19.67 4.52
C HIS A 473 30.75 20.61 3.37
N GLY A 474 29.74 21.12 2.67
CA GLY A 474 29.88 22.28 1.78
C GLY A 474 29.52 23.59 2.48
N GLY A 475 29.38 24.65 1.69
CA GLY A 475 28.85 25.94 2.14
C GLY A 475 27.82 26.59 1.20
N GLY A 476 27.38 25.90 0.15
CA GLY A 476 26.69 26.47 -1.02
C GLY A 476 25.65 27.56 -0.72
N PRO A 477 24.56 27.30 0.03
CA PRO A 477 23.52 28.31 0.29
C PRO A 477 23.99 29.51 1.13
N GLU A 478 24.83 29.26 2.15
CA GLU A 478 25.35 30.33 3.00
C GLU A 478 26.44 31.14 2.29
N LEU A 479 27.25 30.49 1.46
CA LEU A 479 28.23 31.13 0.57
C LEU A 479 27.54 31.97 -0.50
N ALA A 480 26.49 31.46 -1.15
CA ALA A 480 25.70 32.22 -2.11
C ALA A 480 25.18 33.52 -1.48
N LYS A 481 24.62 33.42 -0.27
CA LYS A 481 24.14 34.57 0.51
C LYS A 481 25.26 35.52 0.92
N ALA A 482 26.44 35.01 1.28
CA ALA A 482 27.59 35.84 1.62
C ALA A 482 28.14 36.59 0.39
N PHE A 483 28.14 35.94 -0.77
CA PHE A 483 28.61 36.50 -2.04
C PHE A 483 27.63 37.46 -2.72
N GLU A 484 26.34 37.50 -2.35
CA GLU A 484 25.39 38.53 -2.82
C GLU A 484 25.94 39.96 -2.63
N LYS A 485 26.71 40.19 -1.56
CA LYS A 485 27.35 41.48 -1.26
C LYS A 485 28.48 41.85 -2.25
N TYR A 486 28.98 40.88 -3.00
CA TYR A 486 30.03 41.00 -4.01
C TYR A 486 29.48 40.91 -5.46
N GLY A 487 28.15 40.96 -5.61
CA GLY A 487 27.43 40.88 -6.89
C GLY A 487 26.93 39.47 -7.22
N ALA A 488 25.91 39.37 -8.09
CA ALA A 488 25.41 38.08 -8.56
C ALA A 488 26.48 37.35 -9.38
N ARG A 489 26.77 36.10 -9.02
CA ARG A 489 27.77 35.25 -9.68
C ARG A 489 27.17 33.88 -9.97
N GLU A 490 27.44 33.36 -11.15
CA GLU A 490 27.09 31.98 -11.51
C GLU A 490 28.18 31.02 -11.01
N LEU A 491 27.76 29.81 -10.65
CA LEU A 491 28.68 28.72 -10.34
C LEU A 491 29.35 28.23 -11.62
N VAL A 492 30.67 28.08 -11.58
CA VAL A 492 31.45 27.44 -12.64
C VAL A 492 31.86 26.06 -12.14
N ASP A 493 31.45 25.01 -12.85
CA ASP A 493 31.71 23.62 -12.45
C ASP A 493 31.33 23.33 -10.97
N GLY A 494 30.20 23.88 -10.52
CA GLY A 494 29.69 23.68 -9.16
C GLY A 494 30.37 24.52 -8.06
N MET A 495 31.36 25.35 -8.39
CA MET A 495 32.09 26.20 -7.45
C MET A 495 31.95 27.69 -7.77
N PHE A 496 32.10 28.55 -6.76
CA PHE A 496 32.18 30.00 -6.97
C PHE A 496 33.61 30.36 -7.42
N PRO A 497 33.80 31.16 -8.48
CA PRO A 497 35.10 31.76 -8.75
C PRO A 497 35.54 32.63 -7.57
N VAL A 498 36.73 32.38 -7.03
CA VAL A 498 37.31 33.08 -5.87
C VAL A 498 38.44 33.97 -6.36
N THR A 499 38.10 35.13 -6.90
CA THR A 499 39.01 35.95 -7.71
C THR A 499 39.93 36.85 -6.90
N SER A 500 39.76 36.91 -5.57
CA SER A 500 40.59 37.71 -4.66
C SER A 500 40.79 37.05 -3.29
N ALA A 501 41.84 37.47 -2.58
CA ALA A 501 42.12 37.02 -1.20
C ALA A 501 40.99 37.35 -0.22
N ASP A 502 40.31 38.49 -0.40
CA ASP A 502 39.18 38.89 0.43
C ASP A 502 37.97 37.96 0.25
N GLU A 503 37.75 37.48 -0.98
CA GLU A 503 36.69 36.50 -1.27
C GLU A 503 37.00 35.15 -0.62
N LEU A 504 38.25 34.70 -0.62
CA LEU A 504 38.63 33.46 0.05
C LEU A 504 38.43 33.54 1.57
N LEU A 505 38.73 34.69 2.19
CA LEU A 505 38.45 34.90 3.62
C LEU A 505 36.96 34.79 3.95
N VAL A 506 36.07 35.13 3.01
CA VAL A 506 34.62 34.92 3.16
C VAL A 506 34.31 33.43 3.11
N VAL A 507 34.90 32.69 2.17
CA VAL A 507 34.72 31.24 2.06
C VAL A 507 35.17 30.53 3.34
N GLU A 508 36.36 30.84 3.83
CA GLU A 508 36.90 30.28 5.08
C GLU A 508 35.97 30.58 6.26
N ARG A 509 35.57 31.84 6.45
CA ARG A 509 34.70 32.21 7.56
C ARG A 509 33.35 31.49 7.54
N VAL A 510 32.70 31.41 6.38
CA VAL A 510 31.40 30.75 6.25
C VAL A 510 31.53 29.25 6.49
N THR A 511 32.55 28.61 5.91
CA THR A 511 32.78 27.18 6.09
C THR A 511 33.14 26.85 7.53
N ASP A 512 33.98 27.65 8.20
CA ASP A 512 34.32 27.49 9.62
C ASP A 512 33.10 27.68 10.54
N GLN A 513 32.21 28.63 10.21
CA GLN A 513 30.97 28.83 10.95
C GLN A 513 30.06 27.60 10.87
N ILE A 514 29.86 27.05 9.66
CA ILE A 514 29.08 25.82 9.45
C ILE A 514 29.73 24.65 10.21
N ASN A 515 31.06 24.54 10.13
CA ASN A 515 31.83 23.49 10.80
C ASN A 515 31.60 23.53 12.32
N ALA A 516 31.80 24.69 12.93
CA ALA A 516 31.59 24.91 14.36
C ALA A 516 30.14 24.63 14.79
N GLU A 517 29.16 25.01 13.96
CA GLU A 517 27.74 24.73 14.23
C GLU A 517 27.47 23.22 14.25
N LEU A 518 27.92 22.48 13.24
CA LEU A 518 27.75 21.03 13.16
C LEU A 518 28.44 20.32 14.33
N VAL A 519 29.69 20.69 14.64
CA VAL A 519 30.45 20.14 15.75
C VAL A 519 29.74 20.40 17.08
N SER A 520 29.23 21.62 17.28
CA SER A 520 28.45 21.97 18.47
C SER A 520 27.20 21.11 18.61
N GLN A 521 26.45 20.91 17.52
CA GLN A 521 25.25 20.08 17.52
C GLN A 521 25.55 18.59 17.77
N LEU A 522 26.57 18.04 17.13
CA LEU A 522 27.04 16.67 17.36
C LEU A 522 27.53 16.47 18.79
N ASN A 523 28.16 17.48 19.39
CA ASN A 523 28.69 17.39 20.74
C ASN A 523 27.67 17.58 21.86
N ARG A 524 26.38 17.84 21.54
CA ARG A 524 25.34 18.06 22.55
C ARG A 524 25.11 16.88 23.50
N ARG A 525 25.41 15.66 23.06
CA ARG A 525 25.22 14.42 23.83
C ARG A 525 26.53 13.77 24.31
N GLY A 526 27.66 14.45 24.12
CA GLY A 526 28.99 13.98 24.49
C GLY A 526 30.06 14.48 23.51
N PRO A 527 31.36 14.45 23.87
CA PRO A 527 32.44 14.95 23.01
C PRO A 527 32.76 13.95 21.88
N HIS A 528 31.88 13.86 20.90
CA HIS A 528 31.96 12.90 19.80
C HIS A 528 32.60 13.47 18.54
N ALA A 529 32.54 14.78 18.29
CA ALA A 529 32.95 15.39 17.03
C ALA A 529 34.10 16.39 17.18
N VAL A 530 34.97 16.42 16.15
CA VAL A 530 36.10 17.34 16.04
C VAL A 530 36.01 18.07 14.70
N GLY A 531 35.98 19.40 14.75
CA GLY A 531 36.02 20.25 13.57
C GLY A 531 37.43 20.41 13.04
N LEU A 532 37.61 20.25 11.73
CA LEU A 532 38.89 20.36 11.04
C LEU A 532 38.73 21.14 9.74
N SER A 533 39.67 22.05 9.51
CA SER A 533 39.97 22.59 8.19
C SER A 533 40.97 21.68 7.48
N GLY A 534 40.98 21.69 6.14
CA GLY A 534 42.00 20.94 5.41
C GLY A 534 43.42 21.49 5.59
N LYS A 535 43.59 22.68 6.22
CA LYS A 535 44.88 23.19 6.68
C LYS A 535 45.46 22.39 7.85
N ASP A 536 44.60 21.84 8.71
CA ASP A 536 45.01 21.18 9.95
C ASP A 536 45.86 19.95 9.64
N ALA A 537 47.10 19.92 10.14
CA ALA A 537 48.08 18.87 9.84
C ALA A 537 48.31 18.60 8.33
N GLY A 538 48.05 19.60 7.48
CA GLY A 538 48.07 19.46 6.02
C GLY A 538 47.10 18.39 5.53
N LEU A 539 45.89 18.36 6.13
CA LEU A 539 44.87 17.36 5.90
C LEU A 539 44.44 17.28 4.43
N LEU A 540 44.21 18.41 3.77
CA LEU A 540 43.86 18.50 2.35
C LEU A 540 44.94 19.29 1.62
N ARG A 541 45.82 18.60 0.90
CA ARG A 541 46.84 19.24 0.06
C ARG A 541 46.25 19.55 -1.30
N ALA A 542 46.38 20.78 -1.76
CA ALA A 542 45.80 21.26 -3.00
C ALA A 542 46.87 21.83 -3.95
N LYS A 543 46.47 22.03 -5.20
CA LYS A 543 47.19 22.89 -6.16
C LYS A 543 46.15 23.79 -6.83
N LYS A 544 46.55 24.94 -7.34
CA LYS A 544 45.65 25.82 -8.09
C LYS A 544 45.01 25.08 -9.26
N LEU A 545 43.69 25.19 -9.41
CA LEU A 545 42.95 24.61 -10.51
C LEU A 545 43.18 25.44 -11.78
N VAL A 546 43.72 24.80 -12.82
CA VAL A 546 43.88 25.40 -14.15
C VAL A 546 42.94 24.67 -15.11
N ARG A 547 41.93 25.37 -15.63
CA ARG A 547 40.95 24.76 -16.53
C ARG A 547 41.56 24.46 -17.90
N GLY A 548 41.00 23.46 -18.59
CA GLY A 548 41.41 23.08 -19.95
C GLY A 548 41.18 24.17 -21.01
N ASP A 549 40.35 25.17 -20.72
CA ASP A 549 40.13 26.36 -21.55
C ASP A 549 40.98 27.58 -21.15
N GLY A 550 41.89 27.42 -20.17
CA GLY A 550 42.82 28.46 -19.72
C GLY A 550 42.22 29.52 -18.80
N ARG A 551 40.95 29.43 -18.41
CA ARG A 551 40.33 30.37 -17.47
C ARG A 551 40.84 30.17 -16.04
N ASP A 552 41.26 31.26 -15.40
CA ASP A 552 41.67 31.31 -13.99
C ASP A 552 40.45 31.61 -13.10
N LEU A 553 40.10 30.67 -12.22
CA LEU A 553 39.03 30.82 -11.23
C LEU A 553 39.51 31.45 -9.91
N GLY A 554 40.77 31.88 -9.86
CA GLY A 554 41.42 32.48 -8.70
C GLY A 554 41.87 31.44 -7.67
N GLN A 555 41.54 31.61 -6.39
CA GLN A 555 41.91 30.73 -5.28
C GLN A 555 41.01 29.48 -5.19
N VAL A 556 40.74 28.86 -6.33
CA VAL A 556 40.07 27.55 -6.45
C VAL A 556 41.13 26.48 -6.73
N GLY A 557 41.07 25.36 -6.01
CA GLY A 557 42.08 24.31 -6.06
C GLY A 557 41.56 22.96 -6.53
N GLU A 558 42.49 22.13 -6.99
CA GLU A 558 42.33 20.70 -7.19
C GLU A 558 42.99 19.96 -6.02
N LEU A 559 42.26 19.02 -5.40
CA LEU A 559 42.79 18.19 -4.32
C LEU A 559 43.87 17.24 -4.85
N VAL A 560 45.03 17.23 -4.21
CA VAL A 560 46.19 16.42 -4.58
C VAL A 560 46.35 15.22 -3.64
N ALA A 561 46.16 15.43 -2.33
CA ALA A 561 46.31 14.36 -1.35
C ALA A 561 45.53 14.63 -0.08
N VAL A 562 45.09 13.54 0.58
CA VAL A 562 44.46 13.56 1.90
C VAL A 562 45.37 12.90 2.93
N ASN A 563 45.59 13.56 4.08
CA ASN A 563 46.28 12.98 5.22
C ASN A 563 45.37 11.97 5.96
N HIS A 564 45.14 10.83 5.33
CA HIS A 564 44.27 9.77 5.85
C HIS A 564 44.77 9.17 7.17
N VAL A 565 46.09 9.17 7.43
CA VAL A 565 46.67 8.71 8.70
C VAL A 565 46.15 9.53 9.88
N PHE A 566 46.06 10.85 9.70
CA PHE A 566 45.51 11.74 10.74
C PHE A 566 44.02 11.48 10.96
N LEU A 567 43.22 11.34 9.90
CA LEU A 567 41.79 11.01 10.01
C LEU A 567 41.56 9.67 10.71
N GLU A 568 42.31 8.63 10.35
CA GLU A 568 42.24 7.32 10.97
C GLU A 568 42.57 7.38 12.47
N SER A 569 43.52 8.22 12.88
CA SER A 569 43.84 8.37 14.30
C SER A 569 42.64 8.88 15.11
N LEU A 570 41.88 9.84 14.59
CA LEU A 570 40.68 10.38 15.24
C LEU A 570 39.53 9.35 15.25
N VAL A 571 39.29 8.73 14.10
CA VAL A 571 38.25 7.72 13.95
C VAL A 571 38.51 6.51 14.87
N SER A 572 39.76 6.07 14.99
CA SER A 572 40.14 4.96 15.86
C SER A 572 39.93 5.23 17.35
N GLN A 573 39.93 6.51 17.74
CA GLN A 573 39.62 6.98 19.10
C GLN A 573 38.12 7.20 19.31
N GLY A 574 37.29 6.98 18.29
CA GLY A 574 35.85 7.16 18.36
C GLY A 574 35.37 8.59 18.12
N TYR A 575 36.23 9.47 17.60
CA TYR A 575 35.80 10.80 17.16
C TYR A 575 35.17 10.77 15.77
N ILE A 576 34.28 11.73 15.52
CA ILE A 576 33.61 12.04 14.26
C ILE A 576 34.32 13.28 13.67
N PRO A 577 35.23 13.12 12.70
CA PRO A 577 35.84 14.26 12.05
C PRO A 577 34.81 14.99 11.19
N VAL A 578 34.75 16.32 11.31
CA VAL A 578 33.89 17.20 10.51
C VAL A 578 34.78 18.13 9.71
N LEU A 579 34.83 17.94 8.40
CA LEU A 579 35.83 18.56 7.52
C LEU A 579 35.22 19.69 6.68
N SER A 580 35.87 20.86 6.68
CA SER A 580 35.61 21.91 5.69
C SER A 580 36.48 21.71 4.44
N PRO A 581 35.99 22.09 3.24
CA PRO A 581 36.64 21.78 1.97
C PRO A 581 37.70 22.85 1.61
N ILE A 582 38.58 23.19 2.55
CA ILE A 582 39.62 24.22 2.39
C ILE A 582 40.99 23.54 2.32
N GLY A 583 41.69 23.67 1.20
CA GLY A 583 43.00 23.05 0.97
C GLY A 583 44.18 23.99 1.12
N ILE A 584 45.37 23.42 1.34
CA ILE A 584 46.64 24.16 1.37
C ILE A 584 47.59 23.71 0.25
N GLY A 585 48.17 24.67 -0.47
CA GLY A 585 49.14 24.43 -1.52
C GLY A 585 50.58 24.26 -1.04
N PRO A 586 51.49 23.77 -1.89
CA PRO A 586 52.92 23.68 -1.57
C PRO A 586 53.58 25.06 -1.41
N ASP A 587 52.95 26.10 -1.94
CA ASP A 587 53.27 27.52 -1.79
C ASP A 587 52.80 28.10 -0.44
N GLY A 588 52.01 27.34 0.34
CA GLY A 588 51.39 27.81 1.58
C GLY A 588 50.09 28.60 1.34
N GLU A 589 49.67 28.75 0.09
CA GLU A 589 48.42 29.43 -0.28
C GLU A 589 47.21 28.54 0.03
N THR A 590 46.07 29.18 0.25
CA THR A 590 44.82 28.48 0.54
C THR A 590 43.93 28.44 -0.69
N TYR A 591 43.20 27.34 -0.83
CA TYR A 591 42.31 27.08 -1.96
C TYR A 591 40.96 26.55 -1.50
N ASP A 592 39.88 27.08 -2.07
CA ASP A 592 38.55 26.47 -1.99
C ASP A 592 38.54 25.20 -2.86
N LEU A 593 37.98 24.11 -2.32
CA LEU A 593 37.93 22.80 -2.99
C LEU A 593 36.49 22.35 -3.20
N ASP A 594 36.27 21.54 -4.23
CA ASP A 594 34.98 20.88 -4.40
C ASP A 594 34.74 19.88 -3.26
N SER A 595 33.75 20.18 -2.42
CA SER A 595 33.29 19.31 -1.33
C SER A 595 32.90 17.89 -1.78
N ASP A 596 32.41 17.70 -3.01
CA ASP A 596 32.07 16.36 -3.51
C ASP A 596 33.33 15.55 -3.83
N ALA A 597 34.33 16.19 -4.45
CA ALA A 597 35.64 15.61 -4.70
C ALA A 597 36.43 15.32 -3.40
N VAL A 598 36.38 16.23 -2.42
CA VAL A 598 36.96 16.01 -1.09
C VAL A 598 36.33 14.80 -0.42
N ALA A 599 34.99 14.69 -0.42
CA ALA A 599 34.30 13.53 0.17
C ALA A 599 34.69 12.21 -0.51
N ALA A 600 34.79 12.19 -1.85
CA ALA A 600 35.24 11.03 -2.60
C ALA A 600 36.69 10.63 -2.22
N GLU A 601 37.62 11.58 -2.18
CA GLU A 601 39.02 11.29 -1.84
C GLU A 601 39.23 10.89 -0.39
N VAL A 602 38.51 11.52 0.54
CA VAL A 602 38.52 11.11 1.94
C VAL A 602 38.02 9.67 2.05
N ALA A 603 36.93 9.32 1.36
CA ALA A 603 36.38 7.96 1.34
C ALA A 603 37.37 6.93 0.79
N ARG A 604 38.11 7.27 -0.27
CA ARG A 604 39.18 6.42 -0.82
C ARG A 604 40.33 6.26 0.17
N GLY A 605 40.81 7.37 0.73
CA GLY A 605 41.95 7.40 1.64
C GLY A 605 41.74 6.57 2.90
N VAL A 606 40.53 6.59 3.46
CA VAL A 606 40.15 5.80 4.65
C VAL A 606 39.59 4.42 4.29
N LYS A 607 39.52 4.06 3.00
CA LYS A 607 38.88 2.81 2.51
C LYS A 607 37.47 2.63 3.08
N ALA A 608 36.65 3.67 2.94
CA ALA A 608 35.30 3.69 3.45
C ALA A 608 34.47 2.54 2.85
N ASP A 609 33.69 1.87 3.70
CA ASP A 609 32.69 0.92 3.20
C ASP A 609 31.56 1.65 2.48
N LYS A 610 31.25 2.88 2.92
CA LYS A 610 30.15 3.69 2.38
C LYS A 610 30.54 5.15 2.21
N LEU A 611 30.10 5.74 1.12
CA LEU A 611 30.07 7.18 0.90
C LEU A 611 28.62 7.61 0.69
N ILE A 612 28.15 8.65 1.39
CA ILE A 612 26.77 9.12 1.32
C ILE A 612 26.76 10.57 0.86
N TYR A 613 26.11 10.85 -0.26
CA TYR A 613 25.85 12.20 -0.74
C TYR A 613 24.44 12.64 -0.38
N LEU A 614 24.33 13.61 0.52
CA LEU A 614 23.07 14.31 0.78
C LEU A 614 22.85 15.38 -0.29
N SER A 615 21.86 15.17 -1.15
CA SER A 615 21.57 16.01 -2.30
C SER A 615 20.23 16.76 -2.15
N ASN A 616 19.88 17.58 -3.14
CA ASN A 616 18.55 18.18 -3.31
C ASN A 616 17.64 17.39 -4.26
N VAL A 617 18.02 16.16 -4.60
CA VAL A 617 17.27 15.24 -5.46
C VAL A 617 17.15 13.89 -4.75
N ALA A 618 16.10 13.13 -5.08
CA ALA A 618 15.83 11.80 -4.54
C ALA A 618 16.96 10.80 -4.81
N GLY A 619 17.58 10.91 -5.99
CA GLY A 619 18.66 10.04 -6.45
C GLY A 619 18.89 10.24 -7.95
N VAL A 620 19.33 9.19 -8.63
CA VAL A 620 19.39 9.13 -10.09
C VAL A 620 17.99 8.84 -10.63
N MET A 621 17.50 9.68 -11.53
CA MET A 621 16.19 9.52 -12.16
C MET A 621 16.33 8.93 -13.57
N ASP A 622 15.41 8.06 -13.97
CA ASP A 622 15.28 7.54 -15.33
C ASP A 622 13.80 7.60 -15.75
N ALA A 623 13.51 8.28 -16.87
CA ALA A 623 12.14 8.51 -17.37
C ALA A 623 11.10 9.05 -16.34
N GLY A 624 11.54 9.66 -15.25
CA GLY A 624 10.68 10.18 -14.17
C GLY A 624 10.61 9.30 -12.93
N ASP A 625 11.17 8.09 -12.98
CA ASP A 625 11.24 7.15 -11.86
C ASP A 625 12.62 7.17 -11.19
N LEU A 626 12.65 6.92 -9.88
CA LEU A 626 13.89 6.79 -9.10
C LEU A 626 14.53 5.44 -9.41
N VAL A 627 15.80 5.47 -9.83
CA VAL A 627 16.60 4.25 -9.95
C VAL A 627 17.16 3.91 -8.57
N SER A 628 16.69 2.80 -7.98
CA SER A 628 17.10 2.39 -6.64
C SER A 628 18.53 1.86 -6.59
N GLU A 629 18.99 1.17 -7.65
CA GLU A 629 20.32 0.57 -7.71
C GLU A 629 20.99 0.76 -9.08
N LEU A 630 22.29 1.06 -9.07
CA LEU A 630 23.13 1.16 -10.25
C LEU A 630 24.50 0.53 -10.03
N THR A 631 25.09 0.02 -11.10
CA THR A 631 26.50 -0.34 -11.17
C THR A 631 27.37 0.84 -11.62
N ALA A 632 28.67 0.76 -11.36
CA ALA A 632 29.63 1.76 -11.81
C ALA A 632 29.65 1.89 -13.34
N SER A 633 29.51 0.79 -14.08
CA SER A 633 29.46 0.82 -15.55
C SER A 633 28.18 1.44 -16.10
N GLU A 634 27.02 1.19 -15.48
CA GLU A 634 25.75 1.85 -15.85
C GLU A 634 25.80 3.35 -15.58
N LEU A 635 26.34 3.77 -14.43
CA LEU A 635 26.51 5.18 -14.12
C LEU A 635 27.46 5.86 -15.13
N ARG A 636 28.56 5.21 -15.49
CA ARG A 636 29.49 5.70 -16.53
C ARG A 636 28.81 5.87 -17.88
N THR A 637 28.02 4.88 -18.28
CA THR A 637 27.28 4.91 -19.56
C THR A 637 26.29 6.08 -19.59
N LYS A 638 25.53 6.29 -18.50
CA LYS A 638 24.60 7.43 -18.38
C LYS A 638 25.32 8.79 -18.39
N LEU A 639 26.52 8.86 -17.80
CA LEU A 639 27.37 10.05 -17.82
C LEU A 639 27.89 10.36 -19.24
N GLU A 640 28.43 9.35 -19.94
CA GLU A 640 28.95 9.49 -21.31
C GLU A 640 27.86 9.79 -22.34
N ALA A 641 26.64 9.28 -22.13
CA ALA A 641 25.47 9.57 -22.95
C ALA A 641 24.92 11.00 -22.76
N GLY A 642 25.48 11.79 -21.83
CA GLY A 642 25.04 13.17 -21.57
C GLY A 642 23.69 13.29 -20.87
N VAL A 643 23.17 12.19 -20.29
CA VAL A 643 21.90 12.17 -19.54
C VAL A 643 22.02 12.98 -18.24
N MET A 644 23.21 13.02 -17.64
CA MET A 644 23.52 13.78 -16.44
C MET A 644 24.23 15.08 -16.80
N THR A 645 23.70 16.22 -16.37
CA THR A 645 24.25 17.55 -16.66
C THR A 645 24.55 18.36 -15.39
N GLY A 646 25.36 19.40 -15.53
CA GLY A 646 25.70 20.32 -14.43
C GLY A 646 26.31 19.63 -13.21
N GLY A 647 25.87 20.00 -12.01
CA GLY A 647 26.38 19.44 -10.76
C GLY A 647 26.18 17.93 -10.60
N MET A 648 25.19 17.34 -11.29
CA MET A 648 24.98 15.89 -11.24
C MET A 648 26.07 15.12 -12.01
N ALA A 649 26.59 15.69 -13.10
CA ALA A 649 27.70 15.10 -13.86
C ALA A 649 28.99 15.08 -13.02
N LEU A 650 29.29 16.18 -12.33
CA LEU A 650 30.45 16.28 -11.43
C LEU A 650 30.36 15.29 -10.28
N LYS A 651 29.18 15.17 -9.68
CA LYS A 651 28.92 14.20 -8.62
C LYS A 651 29.04 12.76 -9.11
N ALA A 652 28.50 12.45 -10.29
CA ALA A 652 28.67 11.13 -10.92
C ALA A 652 30.15 10.80 -11.14
N ALA A 653 30.96 11.76 -11.60
CA ALA A 653 32.41 11.58 -11.73
C ALA A 653 33.08 11.31 -10.38
N ALA A 654 32.73 12.06 -9.33
CA ALA A 654 33.23 11.83 -7.96
C ALA A 654 32.82 10.44 -7.41
N ILE A 655 31.59 9.99 -7.68
CA ILE A 655 31.09 8.66 -7.31
C ILE A 655 31.93 7.57 -7.99
N LEU A 656 32.14 7.66 -9.31
CA LEU A 656 32.94 6.70 -10.08
C LEU A 656 34.39 6.66 -9.57
N HIS A 657 34.94 7.82 -9.24
CA HIS A 657 36.28 7.94 -8.68
C HIS A 657 36.41 7.28 -7.30
N ALA A 658 35.42 7.48 -6.42
CA ALA A 658 35.36 6.85 -5.11
C ALA A 658 35.30 5.31 -5.22
N LEU A 659 34.40 4.80 -6.06
CA LEU A 659 34.24 3.36 -6.31
C LEU A 659 35.53 2.74 -6.88
N GLY A 660 36.15 3.40 -7.86
CA GLY A 660 37.43 2.96 -8.43
C GLY A 660 38.59 2.94 -7.43
N GLY A 661 38.49 3.68 -6.31
CA GLY A 661 39.45 3.64 -5.21
C GLY A 661 39.16 2.63 -4.10
N GLY A 662 38.15 1.76 -4.26
CA GLY A 662 37.85 0.69 -3.33
C GLY A 662 36.74 0.99 -2.32
N VAL A 663 35.97 2.07 -2.50
CA VAL A 663 34.73 2.29 -1.75
C VAL A 663 33.69 1.26 -2.18
N ARG A 664 33.04 0.57 -1.24
CA ARG A 664 32.16 -0.58 -1.56
C ARG A 664 30.78 -0.19 -2.06
N ALA A 665 30.26 0.95 -1.64
CA ALA A 665 28.99 1.47 -2.09
C ALA A 665 28.94 2.99 -1.91
N VAL A 666 28.28 3.66 -2.84
CA VAL A 666 27.98 5.10 -2.74
C VAL A 666 26.47 5.29 -2.75
N HIS A 667 25.94 6.05 -1.81
CA HIS A 667 24.52 6.34 -1.68
C HIS A 667 24.26 7.79 -2.07
N LEU A 668 23.28 8.02 -2.93
CA LEU A 668 22.79 9.35 -3.29
C LEU A 668 21.34 9.50 -2.85
N ILE A 669 21.10 10.37 -1.87
CA ILE A 669 19.81 10.48 -1.19
C ILE A 669 19.37 11.94 -1.00
N ASP A 670 18.07 12.17 -0.83
CA ASP A 670 17.51 13.52 -0.60
C ASP A 670 17.73 13.98 0.85
N GLY A 671 18.55 15.00 1.03
CA GLY A 671 18.84 15.61 2.33
C GLY A 671 17.72 16.52 2.87
N ARG A 672 16.62 16.70 2.14
CA ARG A 672 15.49 17.56 2.56
C ARG A 672 14.42 16.81 3.36
N ALA A 673 14.46 15.49 3.37
CA ALA A 673 13.61 14.68 4.23
C ALA A 673 14.32 14.41 5.59
N PRO A 674 13.60 14.41 6.71
CA PRO A 674 14.18 14.08 8.00
C PRO A 674 14.50 12.58 8.08
N HIS A 675 15.58 12.24 8.78
CA HIS A 675 16.00 10.86 9.05
C HIS A 675 16.30 9.99 7.81
N THR A 676 16.58 10.61 6.65
CA THR A 676 16.84 9.91 5.38
C THR A 676 18.04 8.96 5.49
N MET A 677 19.09 9.29 6.25
CA MET A 677 20.26 8.40 6.35
C MET A 677 19.92 7.09 7.06
N VAL A 678 19.07 7.15 8.07
CA VAL A 678 18.59 5.97 8.80
C VAL A 678 17.67 5.13 7.89
N ALA A 679 16.77 5.80 7.16
CA ALA A 679 15.88 5.14 6.21
C ALA A 679 16.63 4.45 5.06
N GLU A 680 17.74 5.04 4.60
CA GLU A 680 18.59 4.48 3.55
C GLU A 680 19.44 3.29 4.02
N LEU A 681 20.00 3.35 5.23
CA LEU A 681 20.99 2.37 5.68
C LEU A 681 20.41 1.14 6.37
N PHE A 682 19.21 1.23 6.97
CA PHE A 682 18.62 0.16 7.77
C PHE A 682 17.39 -0.50 7.14
N THR A 683 17.28 -0.47 5.81
CA THR A 683 16.18 -1.09 5.06
C THR A 683 16.72 -1.94 3.89
N ASP A 684 15.92 -2.90 3.41
CA ASP A 684 16.23 -3.72 2.23
C ASP A 684 16.12 -2.93 0.92
N THR A 685 15.21 -1.96 0.89
CA THR A 685 14.99 -1.03 -0.24
C THR A 685 15.21 0.39 0.25
N GLY A 686 16.38 0.95 -0.05
CA GLY A 686 16.74 2.32 0.29
C GLY A 686 15.79 3.36 -0.30
N VAL A 687 15.87 4.58 0.21
CA VAL A 687 15.03 5.72 -0.19
C VAL A 687 15.66 6.57 -1.30
N GLY A 688 16.90 6.28 -1.68
CA GLY A 688 17.56 6.90 -2.84
C GLY A 688 18.22 5.88 -3.76
N THR A 689 19.32 6.31 -4.41
CA THR A 689 20.08 5.45 -5.34
C THR A 689 21.34 4.94 -4.66
N ILE A 690 21.51 3.61 -4.63
CA ILE A 690 22.79 2.99 -4.28
C ILE A 690 23.58 2.65 -5.55
N ILE A 691 24.85 3.05 -5.58
CA ILE A 691 25.78 2.75 -6.66
C ILE A 691 26.88 1.82 -6.14
N ARG A 692 27.09 0.69 -6.81
CA ARG A 692 28.08 -0.33 -6.45
C ARG A 692 29.14 -0.52 -7.53
N PRO A 693 30.34 -1.04 -7.20
CA PRO A 693 31.28 -1.54 -8.20
C PRO A 693 30.62 -2.64 -9.04
N ASP A 694 31.12 -2.84 -10.26
CA ASP A 694 30.71 -3.97 -11.09
C ASP A 694 31.08 -5.30 -10.37
N ALA A 695 30.18 -6.28 -10.42
CA ALA A 695 30.26 -7.53 -9.65
C ALA A 695 31.37 -8.49 -10.11
#